data_AF-A0A3Q8V7J2-F1
#
_entry.id   AF-A0A3Q8V7J2-F1
#
_cell.length_a   1.000
_cell.length_b   1.000
_cell.length_c   1.000
_cell.angle_alpha   90.00
_cell.angle_beta   90.00
_cell.angle_gamma   90.00
#
_symmetry.space_group_name_H-M   'P 1'
#
loop_
_entity.id
_entity.type
_entity.pdbx_description
1 polymer ?
#
loop_
_entity_poly.entity_id
_entity_poly.type
_entity_poly.pdbx_seq_one_letter_code
_entity_poly.pdbx_strand_id
1 'polypeptide(L)'
;MGGDPYVSAKGVGERERTRVPDPYGDQALLTSAMTGGYDAVPGQERSRLRSYLEAVVAARPAPVHTTVAFNAVYFGYELGGDGYGGSPLCLDDFPVITFGECAPVLPVGAMVCVATGSDPLYAEIVYREGAHPEVDALGDVPAWVSGAPAGAEGSGRPGTDAEPRRRELLVPDLHAFGPALSLSPAQLHRLRTRGRWINEDGHVVVDVCYPSLQAARRDDLTAYADHLLTTAREQLLSPFVPVSLASLVGGTQDGDLRAGLLGLLDTVRGVLNSSAMLRTWGHYALTRTSLADCWRDTGPLGGHDLRSLVAAVERAATPARRRHGLVAPVTVYTAVGPRLRGFPGAEERLREVGYAAAVCRANVALADVLQGDSDQGLFGNGSRVTLDDAFEGGGVWRSHHPGDAEAPGDPLVPAGRGWNSTLPAPPEPVDAPLADDDALGTGELLRSDAQEIVWRAPLRLAHLIGGWFPLHPFVAQDLCRPRGAHPTLRLELNHAGETLDEKEAVQYVAAELGDDSGRLAGIVWPGDFFPGLMLELRRLRGDTVIRLATTRLKERAQAGDRETGHCYDPRVLTREDVPGSSRHGDSAVGLGPRQLVMRTVRRCGLLTLDGHALMDRSVLPSAVYGRRPARSQAADLDSAVAELLAERLLEPALGSRDAWGQPHFPPRDGQRTILLIGYRPARPRVIRPWGGGEPGGEGLRGAQFVAGHLRRLRPGRLPSDVQRAAFREHCRRLGKADGWELPYGYTFVTEHTRGR
;
A
#
# COMPACT_ATOMS: atom_id res chain seq x y z
N MET A 1 -20.92 -58.83 -46.30
CA MET A 1 -19.92 -59.28 -47.29
C MET A 1 -20.11 -58.36 -48.50
N GLY A 2 -19.34 -57.33 -48.78
CA GLY A 2 -17.95 -56.93 -48.51
C GLY A 2 -17.60 -56.04 -49.73
N GLY A 3 -16.74 -55.03 -49.71
CA GLY A 3 -15.77 -54.52 -48.78
C GLY A 3 -14.96 -53.52 -49.61
N ASP A 4 -14.57 -52.42 -49.00
CA ASP A 4 -13.57 -51.48 -49.51
C ASP A 4 -12.21 -52.19 -49.68
N PRO A 5 -11.30 -51.69 -50.54
CA PRO A 5 -10.03 -51.24 -49.94
C PRO A 5 -9.37 -50.02 -50.60
N TYR A 6 -8.98 -49.10 -49.71
CA TYR A 6 -7.73 -48.30 -49.64
C TYR A 6 -7.47 -47.18 -50.67
N VAL A 7 -6.90 -45.99 -50.38
CA VAL A 7 -6.62 -45.14 -49.19
C VAL A 7 -5.52 -44.13 -49.62
N SER A 8 -5.62 -42.90 -49.09
CA SER A 8 -4.57 -41.87 -48.89
C SER A 8 -4.14 -40.95 -50.05
N ALA A 9 -4.47 -39.66 -49.88
CA ALA A 9 -3.45 -38.67 -49.55
C ALA A 9 -4.06 -37.58 -48.65
N LYS A 10 -3.69 -37.62 -47.37
CA LYS A 10 -3.91 -36.54 -46.39
C LYS A 10 -3.17 -35.28 -46.83
N GLY A 11 -3.91 -34.24 -47.19
CA GLY A 11 -3.43 -32.86 -47.16
C GLY A 11 -3.38 -32.37 -45.71
N VAL A 12 -2.23 -32.51 -45.08
CA VAL A 12 -1.86 -31.88 -43.81
C VAL A 12 -1.69 -30.38 -44.04
N GLY A 13 -2.33 -29.54 -43.21
CA GLY A 13 -1.84 -28.18 -42.98
C GLY A 13 -2.73 -27.00 -43.39
N GLU A 14 -4.05 -27.05 -43.18
CA GLU A 14 -4.74 -25.79 -42.84
C GLU A 14 -4.35 -25.44 -41.40
N ARG A 15 -3.37 -24.53 -41.25
CA ARG A 15 -3.09 -23.88 -39.97
C ARG A 15 -4.42 -23.33 -39.44
N GLU A 16 -4.92 -23.89 -38.34
CA GLU A 16 -5.92 -23.25 -37.49
C GLU A 16 -5.47 -21.80 -37.27
N ARG A 17 -6.13 -20.85 -37.95
CA ARG A 17 -6.08 -19.46 -37.51
C ARG A 17 -6.64 -19.48 -36.10
N THR A 18 -5.79 -19.33 -35.11
CA THR A 18 -6.16 -19.28 -33.69
C THR A 18 -7.22 -18.20 -33.53
N ARG A 19 -8.49 -18.62 -33.49
CA ARG A 19 -9.63 -17.72 -33.43
C ARG A 19 -9.56 -17.02 -32.07
N VAL A 20 -9.56 -15.69 -32.06
CA VAL A 20 -9.54 -14.92 -30.81
C VAL A 20 -10.72 -15.37 -29.95
N PRO A 21 -10.51 -15.70 -28.67
CA PRO A 21 -11.59 -16.10 -27.77
C PRO A 21 -12.70 -15.05 -27.68
N ASP A 22 -13.94 -15.48 -27.58
CA ASP A 22 -15.13 -14.64 -27.41
C ASP A 22 -15.60 -14.72 -25.95
N PRO A 23 -15.89 -13.59 -25.25
CA PRO A 23 -16.48 -13.59 -23.91
C PRO A 23 -17.74 -14.45 -23.79
N TYR A 24 -18.62 -14.40 -24.80
CA TYR A 24 -19.83 -15.24 -24.90
C TYR A 24 -19.59 -16.50 -25.74
N GLY A 25 -18.33 -16.92 -25.90
CA GLY A 25 -17.95 -18.10 -26.66
C GLY A 25 -18.25 -19.42 -25.95
N ASP A 26 -17.80 -20.53 -26.54
CA ASP A 26 -18.05 -21.89 -26.02
C ASP A 26 -17.46 -22.18 -24.63
N GLN A 27 -16.51 -21.36 -24.19
CA GLN A 27 -15.91 -21.46 -22.87
C GLN A 27 -15.85 -20.05 -22.29
N ALA A 28 -16.28 -19.85 -21.05
CA ALA A 28 -16.14 -18.58 -20.35
C ALA A 28 -14.67 -18.13 -20.28
N LEU A 29 -14.43 -16.82 -20.39
CA LEU A 29 -13.11 -16.22 -20.20
C LEU A 29 -12.75 -16.01 -18.73
N LEU A 30 -13.75 -15.70 -17.91
CA LEU A 30 -13.59 -15.58 -16.45
C LEU A 30 -13.90 -16.91 -15.78
N THR A 31 -13.06 -17.28 -14.82
CA THR A 31 -13.20 -18.52 -14.04
C THR A 31 -13.12 -18.22 -12.55
N SER A 32 -13.61 -19.14 -11.72
CA SER A 32 -13.56 -18.97 -10.26
C SER A 32 -12.11 -18.80 -9.75
N ALA A 33 -11.12 -19.46 -10.37
CA ALA A 33 -9.71 -19.31 -10.00
C ALA A 33 -9.20 -17.86 -10.11
N MET A 34 -9.74 -17.07 -11.06
CA MET A 34 -9.36 -15.68 -11.26
C MET A 34 -9.82 -14.75 -10.13
N THR A 35 -10.81 -15.17 -9.33
CA THR A 35 -11.23 -14.41 -8.13
C THR A 35 -10.17 -14.38 -7.04
N GLY A 36 -9.15 -15.26 -7.12
CA GLY A 36 -8.02 -15.30 -6.20
C GLY A 36 -6.83 -14.42 -6.60
N GLY A 37 -6.91 -13.66 -7.71
CA GLY A 37 -5.82 -12.84 -8.21
C GLY A 37 -4.89 -13.56 -9.21
N TYR A 38 -4.01 -12.79 -9.85
CA TYR A 38 -3.23 -13.24 -11.02
C TYR A 38 -2.41 -14.51 -10.78
N ASP A 39 -1.80 -14.63 -9.59
CA ASP A 39 -0.92 -15.76 -9.24
C ASP A 39 -1.68 -17.06 -8.96
N ALA A 40 -2.97 -16.98 -8.64
CA ALA A 40 -3.83 -18.14 -8.43
C ALA A 40 -4.24 -18.82 -9.75
N VAL A 41 -4.10 -18.13 -10.89
CA VAL A 41 -4.71 -18.54 -12.16
C VAL A 41 -3.84 -19.56 -12.92
N PRO A 42 -4.41 -20.71 -13.35
CA PRO A 42 -3.72 -21.66 -14.21
C PRO A 42 -3.20 -21.04 -15.52
N GLY A 43 -2.02 -21.48 -15.98
CA GLY A 43 -1.35 -20.88 -17.14
C GLY A 43 -2.15 -20.92 -18.45
N GLN A 44 -2.96 -21.96 -18.66
CA GLN A 44 -3.82 -22.09 -19.84
C GLN A 44 -4.95 -21.05 -19.83
N GLU A 45 -5.60 -20.85 -18.68
CA GLU A 45 -6.65 -19.83 -18.50
C GLU A 45 -6.06 -18.43 -18.66
N ARG A 46 -4.89 -18.16 -18.08
CA ARG A 46 -4.15 -16.89 -18.27
C ARG A 46 -3.84 -16.62 -19.73
N SER A 47 -3.35 -17.63 -20.46
CA SER A 47 -2.99 -17.48 -21.87
C SER A 47 -4.21 -17.17 -22.73
N ARG A 48 -5.35 -17.79 -22.43
CA ARG A 48 -6.60 -17.55 -23.15
C ARG A 48 -7.15 -16.14 -22.90
N LEU A 49 -7.17 -15.71 -21.63
CA LEU A 49 -7.54 -14.33 -21.27
C LEU A 49 -6.58 -13.32 -21.92
N ARG A 50 -5.27 -13.60 -21.92
CA ARG A 50 -4.25 -12.74 -22.54
C ARG A 50 -4.52 -12.52 -24.03
N SER A 51 -4.75 -13.58 -24.78
CA SER A 51 -5.00 -13.48 -26.23
C SER A 51 -6.24 -12.65 -26.56
N TYR A 52 -7.28 -12.71 -25.73
CA TYR A 52 -8.44 -11.83 -25.88
C TYR A 52 -8.10 -10.37 -25.53
N LEU A 53 -7.47 -10.13 -24.38
CA LEU A 53 -7.13 -8.77 -23.93
C LEU A 53 -6.15 -8.06 -24.87
N GLU A 54 -5.16 -8.77 -25.41
CA GLU A 54 -4.25 -8.24 -26.44
C GLU A 54 -5.02 -7.79 -27.69
N ALA A 55 -6.02 -8.56 -28.11
CA ALA A 55 -6.88 -8.20 -29.23
C ALA A 55 -7.78 -7.01 -28.91
N VAL A 56 -8.31 -6.89 -27.68
CA VAL A 56 -9.05 -5.71 -27.21
C VAL A 56 -8.17 -4.47 -27.28
N VAL A 57 -6.94 -4.52 -26.75
CA VAL A 57 -6.02 -3.37 -26.79
C VAL A 57 -5.64 -3.00 -28.24
N ALA A 58 -5.56 -3.97 -29.14
CA ALA A 58 -5.29 -3.70 -30.55
C ALA A 58 -6.50 -3.10 -31.30
N ALA A 59 -7.73 -3.46 -30.92
CA ALA A 59 -8.95 -3.04 -31.60
C ALA A 59 -9.45 -1.67 -31.14
N ARG A 60 -9.21 -1.29 -29.88
CA ARG A 60 -9.74 -0.04 -29.33
C ARG A 60 -8.89 1.18 -29.72
N PRO A 61 -9.52 2.31 -30.05
CA PRO A 61 -8.81 3.54 -30.41
C PRO A 61 -8.15 4.23 -29.21
N ALA A 62 -8.71 4.03 -28.00
CA ALA A 62 -8.18 4.56 -26.74
C ALA A 62 -7.19 3.58 -26.08
N PRO A 63 -6.24 4.05 -25.25
CA PRO A 63 -5.54 3.18 -24.30
C PRO A 63 -6.54 2.39 -23.47
N VAL A 64 -6.23 1.13 -23.18
CA VAL A 64 -7.14 0.27 -22.43
C VAL A 64 -6.71 0.23 -20.97
N HIS A 65 -7.45 0.94 -20.12
CA HIS A 65 -7.30 0.86 -18.68
C HIS A 65 -7.68 -0.54 -18.16
N THR A 66 -7.06 -1.01 -17.08
CA THR A 66 -7.38 -2.31 -16.45
C THR A 66 -8.88 -2.52 -16.20
N THR A 67 -9.58 -1.52 -15.67
CA THR A 67 -11.03 -1.59 -15.41
C THR A 67 -11.84 -1.72 -16.69
N VAL A 68 -11.38 -1.09 -17.77
CA VAL A 68 -12.01 -1.20 -19.08
C VAL A 68 -11.70 -2.55 -19.75
N ALA A 69 -10.49 -3.06 -19.58
CA ALA A 69 -10.17 -4.44 -19.97
C ALA A 69 -11.04 -5.45 -19.21
N PHE A 70 -11.28 -5.22 -17.92
CA PHE A 70 -12.23 -6.02 -17.14
C PHE A 70 -13.64 -5.93 -17.74
N ASN A 71 -14.14 -4.73 -18.03
CA ASN A 71 -15.44 -4.55 -18.68
C ASN A 71 -15.54 -5.28 -20.01
N ALA A 72 -14.48 -5.23 -20.81
CA ALA A 72 -14.45 -5.91 -22.09
C ALA A 72 -14.67 -7.42 -21.95
N VAL A 73 -14.18 -8.02 -20.86
CA VAL A 73 -14.37 -9.45 -20.58
C VAL A 73 -15.70 -9.70 -19.86
N TYR A 74 -16.02 -8.87 -18.86
CA TYR A 74 -17.13 -9.06 -17.93
C TYR A 74 -18.48 -8.66 -18.52
N PHE A 75 -18.54 -7.61 -19.32
CA PHE A 75 -19.76 -7.16 -20.00
C PHE A 75 -19.79 -7.59 -21.48
N GLY A 76 -18.75 -8.28 -21.95
CA GLY A 76 -18.68 -8.94 -23.25
C GLY A 76 -18.58 -7.99 -24.44
N TYR A 77 -17.44 -7.32 -24.56
CA TYR A 77 -17.12 -6.44 -25.68
C TYR A 77 -16.79 -7.23 -26.95
N GLU A 78 -17.33 -6.79 -28.08
CA GLU A 78 -17.10 -7.41 -29.39
C GLU A 78 -16.03 -6.68 -30.20
N LEU A 79 -14.98 -7.41 -30.60
CA LEU A 79 -13.85 -6.90 -31.39
C LEU A 79 -14.22 -6.49 -32.84
N GLY A 80 -15.41 -6.89 -33.31
CA GLY A 80 -15.85 -6.79 -34.71
C GLY A 80 -16.58 -5.50 -35.11
N GLY A 81 -16.72 -4.53 -34.21
CA GLY A 81 -17.21 -3.18 -34.53
C GLY A 81 -18.44 -2.72 -33.74
N ASP A 82 -19.24 -3.64 -33.22
CA ASP A 82 -20.41 -3.27 -32.40
C ASP A 82 -20.04 -2.98 -30.94
N GLY A 83 -18.81 -3.27 -30.49
CA GLY A 83 -18.37 -3.05 -29.11
C GLY A 83 -19.31 -3.76 -28.12
N TYR A 84 -19.89 -3.02 -27.18
CA TYR A 84 -20.93 -3.53 -26.28
C TYR A 84 -22.34 -3.57 -26.90
N GLY A 85 -22.56 -3.03 -28.11
CA GLY A 85 -23.86 -3.05 -28.79
C GLY A 85 -24.36 -4.46 -29.11
N GLY A 86 -23.45 -5.44 -29.22
CA GLY A 86 -23.79 -6.86 -29.31
C GLY A 86 -24.03 -7.55 -27.97
N SER A 87 -23.94 -6.84 -26.85
CA SER A 87 -24.14 -7.37 -25.49
C SER A 87 -25.56 -7.10 -25.01
N PRO A 88 -26.22 -8.05 -24.31
CA PRO A 88 -27.58 -7.87 -23.78
C PRO A 88 -27.63 -6.97 -22.53
N LEU A 89 -26.79 -5.95 -22.43
CA LEU A 89 -26.79 -4.99 -21.33
C LEU A 89 -28.08 -4.17 -21.32
N CYS A 90 -28.57 -3.87 -20.11
CA CYS A 90 -29.68 -2.96 -19.92
C CYS A 90 -29.13 -1.53 -19.80
N LEU A 91 -29.39 -0.70 -20.82
CA LEU A 91 -28.92 0.70 -20.85
C LEU A 91 -29.57 1.57 -19.76
N ASP A 92 -30.75 1.19 -19.29
CA ASP A 92 -31.48 1.90 -18.22
C ASP A 92 -30.79 1.76 -16.86
N ASP A 93 -29.87 0.79 -16.70
CA ASP A 93 -29.09 0.59 -15.49
C ASP A 93 -27.87 1.52 -15.42
N PHE A 94 -27.63 2.34 -16.45
CA PHE A 94 -26.46 3.22 -16.50
C PHE A 94 -26.68 4.49 -15.68
N PRO A 95 -25.74 4.88 -14.81
CA PRO A 95 -25.82 6.13 -14.09
C PRO A 95 -25.92 7.31 -15.07
N VAL A 96 -26.89 8.19 -14.81
CA VAL A 96 -27.12 9.39 -15.60
C VAL A 96 -26.23 10.53 -15.09
N ILE A 97 -25.47 11.15 -15.97
CA ILE A 97 -24.62 12.30 -15.68
C ILE A 97 -25.28 13.56 -16.24
N THR A 98 -25.49 14.54 -15.38
CA THR A 98 -25.94 15.89 -15.74
C THR A 98 -24.78 16.87 -15.58
N PHE A 99 -24.52 17.68 -16.60
CA PHE A 99 -23.40 18.62 -16.61
C PHE A 99 -23.70 19.89 -15.78
N GLY A 100 -22.72 20.37 -15.03
CA GLY A 100 -22.79 21.63 -14.25
C GLY A 100 -23.21 21.49 -12.77
N GLU A 101 -23.48 20.27 -12.31
CA GLU A 101 -23.76 19.95 -10.90
C GLU A 101 -22.55 19.26 -10.26
N CYS A 102 -22.43 19.28 -8.92
CA CYS A 102 -21.42 18.43 -8.27
C CYS A 102 -21.78 16.98 -8.53
N ALA A 103 -20.90 16.24 -9.18
CA ALA A 103 -21.13 14.84 -9.54
C ALA A 103 -20.53 13.90 -8.50
N PRO A 104 -21.13 12.71 -8.29
CA PRO A 104 -20.42 11.63 -7.60
C PRO A 104 -19.18 11.22 -8.40
N VAL A 105 -18.23 10.57 -7.73
CA VAL A 105 -17.00 10.08 -8.37
C VAL A 105 -17.33 9.07 -9.47
N LEU A 106 -16.84 9.35 -10.68
CA LEU A 106 -16.92 8.46 -11.83
C LEU A 106 -15.54 7.88 -12.12
N PRO A 107 -15.30 6.61 -11.78
CA PRO A 107 -14.02 5.95 -12.10
C PRO A 107 -13.90 5.64 -13.60
N VAL A 108 -12.66 5.46 -14.05
CA VAL A 108 -12.39 4.89 -15.37
C VAL A 108 -13.01 3.49 -15.45
N GLY A 109 -13.70 3.19 -16.55
CA GLY A 109 -14.54 2.01 -16.73
C GLY A 109 -16.01 2.21 -16.38
N ALA A 110 -16.41 3.34 -15.79
CA ALA A 110 -17.82 3.61 -15.59
C ALA A 110 -18.55 3.69 -16.95
N MET A 111 -19.59 2.88 -17.12
CA MET A 111 -20.54 2.98 -18.24
C MET A 111 -21.64 3.97 -17.84
N VAL A 112 -21.86 4.99 -18.65
CA VAL A 112 -22.63 6.17 -18.24
C VAL A 112 -23.59 6.61 -19.34
N CYS A 113 -24.66 7.28 -18.92
CA CYS A 113 -25.59 7.96 -19.80
C CYS A 113 -25.47 9.47 -19.56
N VAL A 114 -24.92 10.23 -20.50
CA VAL A 114 -24.85 11.68 -20.40
C VAL A 114 -26.19 12.24 -20.88
N ALA A 115 -26.89 12.93 -19.97
CA ALA A 115 -28.16 13.57 -20.28
C ALA A 115 -27.94 14.76 -21.21
N THR A 116 -28.18 14.57 -22.50
CA THR A 116 -28.28 15.69 -23.45
C THR A 116 -29.74 16.13 -23.54
N GLY A 117 -30.00 17.41 -23.82
CA GLY A 117 -31.37 17.93 -23.94
C GLY A 117 -32.18 17.35 -25.13
N SER A 118 -31.63 16.37 -25.85
CA SER A 118 -32.32 15.61 -26.91
C SER A 118 -32.21 14.10 -26.66
N ASP A 119 -31.10 13.48 -27.09
CA ASP A 119 -30.90 12.04 -27.07
C ASP A 119 -29.86 11.68 -25.99
N PRO A 120 -30.07 10.62 -25.20
CA PRO A 120 -29.07 10.17 -24.23
C PRO A 120 -27.78 9.78 -24.96
N LEU A 121 -26.65 10.21 -24.42
CA LEU A 121 -25.33 9.87 -24.95
C LEU A 121 -24.71 8.79 -24.06
N TYR A 122 -24.64 7.57 -24.58
CA TYR A 122 -24.04 6.45 -23.88
C TYR A 122 -22.54 6.41 -24.11
N ALA A 123 -21.76 6.24 -23.04
CA ALA A 123 -20.31 6.23 -23.13
C ALA A 123 -19.68 5.34 -22.04
N GLU A 124 -18.47 4.89 -22.30
CA GLU A 124 -17.59 4.33 -21.28
C GLU A 124 -16.51 5.36 -20.95
N ILE A 125 -16.29 5.67 -19.67
CA ILE A 125 -15.20 6.57 -19.28
C ILE A 125 -13.88 5.82 -19.45
N VAL A 126 -13.06 6.22 -20.43
CA VAL A 126 -11.81 5.51 -20.76
C VAL A 126 -10.57 6.18 -20.20
N TYR A 127 -10.68 7.42 -19.72
CA TYR A 127 -9.58 8.15 -19.10
C TYR A 127 -10.10 9.23 -18.15
N ARG A 128 -9.32 9.52 -17.11
CA ARG A 128 -9.61 10.55 -16.11
C ARG A 128 -8.31 11.20 -15.63
N GLU A 129 -8.36 12.51 -15.38
CA GLU A 129 -7.28 13.27 -14.76
C GLU A 129 -7.81 14.41 -13.90
N GLY A 130 -6.96 14.95 -13.03
CA GLY A 130 -7.22 16.20 -12.33
C GLY A 130 -7.16 17.40 -13.27
N ALA A 131 -8.08 18.35 -13.08
CA ALA A 131 -8.20 19.56 -13.88
C ALA A 131 -8.20 20.81 -12.98
N HIS A 132 -7.20 20.91 -12.09
CA HIS A 132 -7.06 22.00 -11.14
C HIS A 132 -6.91 23.35 -11.88
N PRO A 133 -7.65 24.40 -11.50
CA PRO A 133 -7.72 25.66 -12.24
C PRO A 133 -6.41 26.46 -12.27
N GLU A 134 -5.48 26.19 -11.34
CA GLU A 134 -4.15 26.82 -11.34
C GLU A 134 -3.12 26.11 -12.24
N VAL A 135 -3.49 25.03 -12.92
CA VAL A 135 -2.62 24.43 -13.94
C VAL A 135 -2.68 25.31 -15.19
N ASP A 136 -1.52 25.83 -15.61
CA ASP A 136 -1.43 26.72 -16.76
C ASP A 136 -1.65 25.97 -18.10
N ALA A 137 -2.09 26.71 -19.12
CA ALA A 137 -2.32 26.20 -20.47
C ALA A 137 -1.05 25.61 -21.12
N LEU A 138 0.15 26.09 -20.74
CA LEU A 138 1.42 25.54 -21.23
C LEU A 138 1.97 24.40 -20.37
N GLY A 139 1.23 23.98 -19.35
CA GLY A 139 1.57 22.86 -18.47
C GLY A 139 2.37 23.23 -17.23
N ASP A 140 2.59 24.51 -16.93
CA ASP A 140 3.25 24.90 -15.67
C ASP A 140 2.30 24.65 -14.48
N VAL A 141 2.81 24.00 -13.44
CA VAL A 141 2.04 23.61 -12.24
C VAL A 141 2.65 24.26 -10.99
N PRO A 142 1.87 24.94 -10.15
CA PRO A 142 2.34 25.37 -8.83
C PRO A 142 2.73 24.16 -7.97
N ALA A 143 3.85 24.27 -7.23
CA ALA A 143 4.34 23.15 -6.41
C ALA A 143 3.26 22.55 -5.50
N TRP A 144 2.42 23.39 -4.88
CA TRP A 144 1.38 22.93 -3.98
C TRP A 144 0.27 22.10 -4.66
N VAL A 145 0.06 22.23 -5.97
CA VAL A 145 -0.98 21.48 -6.70
C VAL A 145 -0.51 20.05 -6.99
N SER A 146 0.78 19.87 -7.28
CA SER A 146 1.36 18.57 -7.61
C SER A 146 1.38 17.63 -6.40
N GLY A 147 0.64 16.53 -6.46
CA GLY A 147 0.49 15.57 -5.37
C GLY A 147 -0.46 16.03 -4.26
N ALA A 148 -1.25 17.08 -4.50
CA ALA A 148 -2.21 17.58 -3.52
C ALA A 148 -3.36 16.57 -3.29
N PRO A 149 -3.81 16.37 -2.04
CA PRO A 149 -5.02 15.60 -1.78
C PRO A 149 -6.26 16.34 -2.32
N ALA A 150 -7.31 15.59 -2.66
CA ALA A 150 -8.60 16.19 -3.00
C ALA A 150 -9.09 17.13 -1.88
N GLY A 151 -9.66 18.27 -2.27
CA GLY A 151 -10.08 19.33 -1.36
C GLY A 151 -8.96 20.24 -0.85
N ALA A 152 -7.71 20.12 -1.31
CA ALA A 152 -6.68 21.10 -0.96
C ALA A 152 -7.07 22.50 -1.46
N GLU A 153 -6.94 23.50 -0.58
CA GLU A 153 -7.34 24.90 -0.86
C GLU A 153 -6.15 25.83 -1.12
N GLY A 154 -4.92 25.32 -0.94
CA GLY A 154 -3.69 26.08 -1.16
C GLY A 154 -2.48 25.46 -0.48
N SER A 155 -1.34 26.13 -0.61
CA SER A 155 -0.05 25.76 -0.02
C SER A 155 -0.15 25.38 1.45
N GLY A 156 0.12 24.11 1.77
CA GLY A 156 0.08 23.56 3.13
C GLY A 156 -1.29 23.50 3.79
N ARG A 157 -2.39 23.73 3.05
CA ARG A 157 -3.76 23.81 3.57
C ARG A 157 -4.62 22.64 3.08
N PRO A 158 -4.60 21.49 3.79
CA PRO A 158 -5.56 20.43 3.50
C PRO A 158 -6.97 20.97 3.83
N GLY A 159 -7.90 20.88 2.87
CA GLY A 159 -9.28 21.33 3.09
C GLY A 159 -9.93 20.64 4.28
N THR A 160 -10.90 21.34 4.88
CA THR A 160 -11.59 20.87 6.10
C THR A 160 -12.90 20.17 5.83
N ASP A 161 -13.34 20.14 4.58
CA ASP A 161 -14.60 19.55 4.18
C ASP A 161 -14.62 18.04 4.40
N ALA A 162 -15.73 17.57 4.99
CA ALA A 162 -15.98 16.14 5.18
C ALA A 162 -16.08 15.39 3.84
N GLU A 163 -16.60 16.08 2.82
CA GLU A 163 -16.74 15.63 1.44
C GLU A 163 -15.82 16.46 0.55
N PRO A 164 -14.55 16.05 0.39
CA PRO A 164 -13.59 16.85 -0.37
C PRO A 164 -13.99 16.90 -1.83
N ARG A 165 -13.79 18.07 -2.44
CA ARG A 165 -14.09 18.31 -3.85
C ARG A 165 -12.83 18.34 -4.70
N ARG A 166 -12.93 17.89 -5.95
CA ARG A 166 -11.87 18.01 -6.94
C ARG A 166 -12.47 18.22 -8.32
N ARG A 167 -11.88 19.12 -9.09
CA ARG A 167 -12.22 19.28 -10.51
C ARG A 167 -11.49 18.22 -11.33
N GLU A 168 -12.23 17.49 -12.15
CA GLU A 168 -11.70 16.37 -12.94
C GLU A 168 -12.13 16.48 -14.39
N LEU A 169 -11.25 16.04 -15.30
CA LEU A 169 -11.53 15.86 -16.71
C LEU A 169 -11.74 14.37 -16.98
N LEU A 170 -12.87 14.03 -17.59
CA LEU A 170 -13.24 12.68 -18.01
C LEU A 170 -13.26 12.61 -19.54
N VAL A 171 -12.67 11.55 -20.10
CA VAL A 171 -12.70 11.28 -21.53
C VAL A 171 -13.66 10.11 -21.78
N PRO A 172 -14.86 10.38 -22.32
CA PRO A 172 -15.80 9.34 -22.69
C PRO A 172 -15.46 8.73 -24.06
N ASP A 173 -15.53 7.40 -24.18
CA ASP A 173 -15.57 6.69 -25.45
C ASP A 173 -17.04 6.58 -25.91
N LEU A 174 -17.39 7.44 -26.87
CA LEU A 174 -18.75 7.55 -27.43
C LEU A 174 -19.09 6.44 -28.42
N HIS A 175 -18.11 5.61 -28.76
CA HIS A 175 -18.26 4.52 -29.73
C HIS A 175 -18.24 3.14 -29.08
N ALA A 176 -18.10 3.07 -27.75
CA ALA A 176 -18.04 1.82 -27.00
C ALA A 176 -19.28 0.93 -27.20
N PHE A 177 -20.44 1.49 -27.51
CA PHE A 177 -21.72 0.78 -27.69
C PHE A 177 -22.12 0.58 -29.17
N GLY A 178 -21.17 0.75 -30.09
CA GLY A 178 -21.39 0.50 -31.50
C GLY A 178 -22.16 1.61 -32.23
N PRO A 179 -22.33 1.48 -33.55
CA PRO A 179 -22.83 2.54 -34.41
C PRO A 179 -24.32 2.87 -34.19
N ALA A 180 -25.12 1.93 -33.68
CA ALA A 180 -26.55 2.12 -33.44
C ALA A 180 -26.84 3.13 -32.30
N LEU A 181 -25.92 3.24 -31.34
CA LEU A 181 -26.02 4.12 -30.18
C LEU A 181 -25.02 5.28 -30.24
N SER A 182 -24.12 5.28 -31.22
CA SER A 182 -23.19 6.38 -31.48
C SER A 182 -23.88 7.56 -32.14
N LEU A 183 -23.45 8.77 -31.78
CA LEU A 183 -23.87 9.98 -32.50
C LEU A 183 -23.21 10.05 -33.89
N SER A 184 -23.92 10.61 -34.86
CA SER A 184 -23.30 10.99 -36.13
C SER A 184 -22.24 12.08 -35.93
N PRO A 185 -21.21 12.16 -36.80
CA PRO A 185 -20.18 13.20 -36.70
C PRO A 185 -20.75 14.63 -36.64
N ALA A 186 -21.84 14.89 -37.37
CA ALA A 186 -22.51 16.19 -37.36
C ALA A 186 -23.24 16.48 -36.04
N GLN A 187 -23.84 15.47 -35.39
CA GLN A 187 -24.43 15.63 -34.06
C GLN A 187 -23.34 15.91 -33.02
N LEU A 188 -22.25 15.15 -33.04
CA LEU A 188 -21.13 15.33 -32.11
C LEU A 188 -20.49 16.71 -32.26
N HIS A 189 -20.22 17.14 -33.50
CA HIS A 189 -19.69 18.49 -33.76
C HIS A 189 -20.60 19.59 -33.21
N ARG A 190 -21.93 19.46 -33.35
CA ARG A 190 -22.89 20.42 -32.78
C ARG A 190 -22.86 20.43 -31.24
N LEU A 191 -22.72 19.28 -30.59
CA LEU A 191 -22.62 19.22 -29.12
C LEU A 191 -21.35 19.91 -28.62
N ARG A 192 -20.21 19.63 -29.26
CA ARG A 192 -18.91 20.25 -28.94
C ARG A 192 -18.94 21.77 -29.12
N THR A 193 -19.52 22.25 -30.22
CA THR A 193 -19.66 23.69 -30.48
C THR A 193 -20.54 24.40 -29.44
N ARG A 194 -21.52 23.71 -28.87
CA ARG A 194 -22.38 24.28 -27.80
C ARG A 194 -21.67 24.35 -26.45
N GLY A 195 -20.67 23.51 -26.20
CA GLY A 195 -19.88 23.51 -24.96
C GLY A 195 -20.70 23.26 -23.67
N ARG A 196 -21.94 22.79 -23.78
CA ARG A 196 -22.88 22.69 -22.65
C ARG A 196 -22.79 21.37 -21.87
N TRP A 197 -22.41 20.28 -22.53
CA TRP A 197 -22.41 18.93 -21.94
C TRP A 197 -21.05 18.24 -22.07
N ILE A 198 -20.35 18.53 -23.17
CA ILE A 198 -18.96 18.17 -23.44
C ILE A 198 -18.25 19.44 -23.89
N ASN A 199 -16.96 19.56 -23.61
CA ASN A 199 -16.14 20.68 -24.06
C ASN A 199 -15.84 20.58 -25.57
N GLU A 200 -15.04 21.53 -26.08
CA GLU A 200 -14.65 21.57 -27.49
C GLU A 200 -13.85 20.35 -27.94
N ASP A 201 -13.14 19.69 -27.03
CA ASP A 201 -12.39 18.45 -27.26
C ASP A 201 -13.30 17.21 -27.22
N GLY A 202 -14.54 17.33 -26.73
CA GLY A 202 -15.44 16.19 -26.53
C GLY A 202 -15.29 15.49 -25.16
N HIS A 203 -14.64 16.16 -24.20
CA HIS A 203 -14.45 15.69 -22.82
C HIS A 203 -15.47 16.29 -21.86
N VAL A 204 -15.62 15.68 -20.70
CA VAL A 204 -16.51 16.12 -19.62
C VAL A 204 -15.65 16.66 -18.49
N VAL A 205 -15.80 17.94 -18.14
CA VAL A 205 -15.12 18.55 -16.98
C VAL A 205 -16.14 18.76 -15.87
N VAL A 206 -15.92 18.17 -14.71
CA VAL A 206 -16.88 18.14 -13.59
C VAL A 206 -16.19 18.41 -12.26
N ASP A 207 -16.92 19.07 -11.35
CA ASP A 207 -16.53 19.12 -9.94
C ASP A 207 -17.07 17.87 -9.25
N VAL A 208 -16.16 17.03 -8.77
CA VAL A 208 -16.45 15.74 -8.16
C VAL A 208 -16.49 15.89 -6.64
N CYS A 209 -17.55 15.39 -6.02
CA CYS A 209 -17.73 15.32 -4.57
C CYS A 209 -17.38 13.90 -4.10
N TYR A 210 -16.29 13.76 -3.33
CA TYR A 210 -15.92 12.48 -2.73
C TYR A 210 -16.66 12.29 -1.40
N PRO A 211 -17.16 11.07 -1.09
CA PRO A 211 -17.93 10.83 0.14
C PRO A 211 -17.08 10.90 1.42
N SER A 212 -15.75 10.85 1.30
CA SER A 212 -14.81 11.05 2.41
C SER A 212 -13.39 11.29 1.90
N LEU A 213 -12.52 11.82 2.76
CA LEU A 213 -11.07 11.89 2.53
C LEU A 213 -10.43 10.52 2.26
N GLN A 214 -10.95 9.44 2.86
CA GLN A 214 -10.44 8.09 2.61
C GLN A 214 -10.82 7.61 1.21
N ALA A 215 -12.06 7.86 0.78
CA ALA A 215 -12.51 7.54 -0.57
C ALA A 215 -11.70 8.29 -1.64
N ALA A 216 -11.33 9.55 -1.38
CA ALA A 216 -10.50 10.36 -2.26
C ALA A 216 -9.05 9.88 -2.42
N ARG A 217 -8.59 8.98 -1.54
CA ARG A 217 -7.23 8.41 -1.56
C ARG A 217 -7.18 6.97 -2.08
N ARG A 218 -8.33 6.39 -2.43
CA ARG A 218 -8.40 5.03 -2.96
C ARG A 218 -7.73 4.99 -4.33
N ASP A 219 -7.03 3.90 -4.61
CA ASP A 219 -6.52 3.63 -5.96
C ASP A 219 -7.66 3.41 -6.95
N ASP A 220 -7.38 3.54 -8.24
CA ASP A 220 -8.37 3.47 -9.31
C ASP A 220 -9.14 2.15 -9.33
N LEU A 221 -8.48 1.03 -9.02
CA LEU A 221 -9.12 -0.30 -9.05
C LEU A 221 -10.08 -0.47 -7.88
N THR A 222 -9.67 -0.03 -6.68
CA THR A 222 -10.56 -0.03 -5.50
C THR A 222 -11.74 0.92 -5.71
N ALA A 223 -11.50 2.12 -6.26
CA ALA A 223 -12.57 3.08 -6.56
C ALA A 223 -13.57 2.51 -7.58
N TYR A 224 -13.09 1.80 -8.60
CA TYR A 224 -13.94 1.12 -9.57
C TYR A 224 -14.75 -0.02 -8.95
N ALA A 225 -14.13 -0.85 -8.11
CA ALA A 225 -14.82 -1.92 -7.41
C ALA A 225 -15.94 -1.39 -6.51
N ASP A 226 -15.66 -0.33 -5.75
CA ASP A 226 -16.66 0.31 -4.90
C ASP A 226 -17.80 0.91 -5.74
N HIS A 227 -17.50 1.52 -6.90
CA HIS A 227 -18.52 2.02 -7.82
C HIS A 227 -19.43 0.90 -8.34
N LEU A 228 -18.88 -0.23 -8.78
CA LEU A 228 -19.66 -1.39 -9.23
C LEU A 228 -20.49 -2.01 -8.11
N LEU A 229 -20.01 -2.02 -6.86
CA LEU A 229 -20.74 -2.60 -5.74
C LEU A 229 -21.85 -1.69 -5.18
N THR A 230 -21.81 -0.40 -5.51
CA THR A 230 -22.73 0.62 -4.98
C THR A 230 -23.59 1.24 -6.09
N THR A 231 -22.99 2.05 -6.96
CA THR A 231 -23.69 2.86 -7.97
C THR A 231 -24.14 2.01 -9.15
N ALA A 232 -23.27 1.14 -9.65
CA ALA A 232 -23.52 0.29 -10.81
C ALA A 232 -23.81 -1.18 -10.40
N ARG A 233 -24.41 -1.36 -9.21
CA ARG A 233 -24.66 -2.70 -8.64
C ARG A 233 -25.58 -3.55 -9.50
N GLU A 234 -26.61 -2.95 -10.10
CA GLU A 234 -27.52 -3.69 -10.99
C GLU A 234 -26.81 -4.18 -12.26
N GLN A 235 -25.88 -3.39 -12.81
CA GLN A 235 -25.04 -3.81 -13.94
C GLN A 235 -24.15 -5.00 -13.53
N LEU A 236 -23.48 -4.90 -12.38
CA LEU A 236 -22.60 -5.95 -11.87
C LEU A 236 -23.35 -7.25 -11.59
N LEU A 237 -24.59 -7.18 -11.10
CA LEU A 237 -25.39 -8.35 -10.76
C LEU A 237 -26.37 -8.77 -11.86
N SER A 238 -26.24 -8.20 -13.05
CA SER A 238 -27.08 -8.54 -14.19
C SER A 238 -26.88 -10.00 -14.59
N PRO A 239 -27.95 -10.79 -14.82
CA PRO A 239 -27.82 -12.16 -15.32
C PRO A 239 -27.43 -12.21 -16.81
N PHE A 240 -27.31 -11.06 -17.47
CA PHE A 240 -26.99 -10.94 -18.90
C PHE A 240 -25.49 -10.84 -19.19
N VAL A 241 -24.64 -10.82 -18.17
CA VAL A 241 -23.17 -10.91 -18.31
C VAL A 241 -22.75 -12.33 -18.73
N PRO A 242 -21.57 -12.53 -19.36
CA PRO A 242 -21.10 -13.87 -19.74
C PRO A 242 -21.05 -14.83 -18.56
N VAL A 243 -20.52 -14.39 -17.40
CA VAL A 243 -20.51 -15.16 -16.16
C VAL A 243 -20.79 -14.26 -14.96
N SER A 244 -21.80 -14.61 -14.16
CA SER A 244 -22.16 -13.86 -12.96
C SER A 244 -21.02 -13.86 -11.93
N LEU A 245 -20.75 -12.70 -11.33
CA LEU A 245 -19.73 -12.58 -10.27
C LEU A 245 -20.09 -13.47 -9.07
N ALA A 246 -21.36 -13.50 -8.69
CA ALA A 246 -21.85 -14.34 -7.59
C ALA A 246 -21.60 -15.83 -7.85
N SER A 247 -21.67 -16.27 -9.11
CA SER A 247 -21.35 -17.65 -9.49
C SER A 247 -19.85 -17.93 -9.48
N LEU A 248 -19.01 -16.93 -9.78
CA LEU A 248 -17.55 -17.07 -9.73
C LEU A 248 -17.04 -17.19 -8.28
N VAL A 249 -17.61 -16.41 -7.36
CA VAL A 249 -17.22 -16.43 -5.93
C VAL A 249 -17.97 -17.50 -5.12
N GLY A 250 -19.09 -18.00 -5.63
CA GLY A 250 -19.92 -19.03 -4.96
C GLY A 250 -20.90 -18.47 -3.93
N GLY A 251 -21.25 -17.18 -3.99
CA GLY A 251 -22.12 -16.51 -3.04
C GLY A 251 -22.50 -15.09 -3.43
N THR A 252 -23.43 -14.50 -2.68
CA THR A 252 -23.93 -13.12 -2.90
C THR A 252 -23.61 -12.17 -1.74
N GLN A 253 -22.75 -12.60 -0.80
CA GLN A 253 -22.34 -11.74 0.31
C GLN A 253 -21.42 -10.63 -0.19
N ASP A 254 -21.62 -9.40 0.30
CA ASP A 254 -20.87 -8.23 -0.18
C ASP A 254 -19.35 -8.36 0.03
N GLY A 255 -18.92 -9.00 1.11
CA GLY A 255 -17.51 -9.28 1.37
C GLY A 255 -16.87 -10.17 0.30
N ASP A 256 -17.56 -11.26 -0.07
CA ASP A 256 -17.09 -12.22 -1.07
C ASP A 256 -17.10 -11.60 -2.48
N LEU A 257 -18.17 -10.85 -2.82
CA LEU A 257 -18.27 -10.12 -4.08
C LEU A 257 -17.14 -9.10 -4.21
N ARG A 258 -16.85 -8.35 -3.15
CA ARG A 258 -15.76 -7.36 -3.15
C ARG A 258 -14.40 -8.01 -3.29
N ALA A 259 -14.11 -9.04 -2.51
CA ALA A 259 -12.84 -9.77 -2.59
C ALA A 259 -12.65 -10.39 -3.98
N GLY A 260 -13.68 -11.06 -4.50
CA GLY A 260 -13.63 -11.69 -5.82
C GLY A 260 -13.48 -10.68 -6.95
N LEU A 261 -14.18 -9.54 -6.90
CA LEU A 261 -14.04 -8.47 -7.90
C LEU A 261 -12.63 -7.88 -7.90
N LEU A 262 -12.04 -7.62 -6.74
CA LEU A 262 -10.65 -7.15 -6.64
C LEU A 262 -9.67 -8.20 -7.16
N GLY A 263 -9.90 -9.49 -6.90
CA GLY A 263 -9.08 -10.57 -7.48
C GLY A 263 -9.19 -10.67 -9.00
N LEU A 264 -10.38 -10.44 -9.57
CA LEU A 264 -10.56 -10.39 -11.02
C LEU A 264 -9.82 -9.19 -11.64
N LEU A 265 -9.93 -8.00 -11.03
CA LEU A 265 -9.20 -6.81 -11.46
C LEU A 265 -7.68 -7.01 -11.37
N ASP A 266 -7.20 -7.64 -10.31
CA ASP A 266 -5.79 -8.01 -10.17
C ASP A 266 -5.34 -9.00 -11.25
N THR A 267 -6.16 -10.01 -11.55
CA THR A 267 -5.89 -10.96 -12.64
C THR A 267 -5.77 -10.26 -13.99
N VAL A 268 -6.72 -9.38 -14.33
CA VAL A 268 -6.68 -8.60 -15.58
C VAL A 268 -5.44 -7.72 -15.64
N ARG A 269 -5.13 -7.00 -14.55
CA ARG A 269 -3.91 -6.17 -14.43
C ARG A 269 -2.66 -7.01 -14.67
N GLY A 270 -2.53 -8.15 -14.00
CA GLY A 270 -1.37 -9.04 -14.14
C GLY A 270 -1.23 -9.62 -15.55
N VAL A 271 -2.35 -9.92 -16.22
CA VAL A 271 -2.34 -10.37 -17.62
C VAL A 271 -1.86 -9.27 -18.57
N LEU A 272 -2.35 -8.02 -18.41
CA LEU A 272 -1.90 -6.88 -19.21
C LEU A 272 -0.42 -6.59 -19.00
N ASN A 273 0.04 -6.56 -17.75
CA ASN A 273 1.43 -6.27 -17.38
C ASN A 273 2.41 -7.37 -17.80
N SER A 274 1.96 -8.63 -17.89
CA SER A 274 2.81 -9.77 -18.31
C SER A 274 2.88 -9.99 -19.82
N SER A 275 2.10 -9.26 -20.62
CA SER A 275 2.12 -9.41 -22.07
C SER A 275 3.37 -8.80 -22.68
N ALA A 276 4.04 -9.56 -23.55
CA ALA A 276 5.17 -9.06 -24.34
C ALA A 276 4.72 -8.12 -25.47
N MET A 277 3.45 -8.16 -25.89
CA MET A 277 2.90 -7.32 -26.97
C MET A 277 2.46 -5.95 -26.49
N LEU A 278 2.24 -5.81 -25.18
CA LEU A 278 1.72 -4.60 -24.56
C LEU A 278 2.81 -3.86 -23.79
N ARG A 279 2.56 -2.58 -23.58
CA ARG A 279 3.30 -1.69 -22.67
C ARG A 279 2.26 -0.93 -21.86
N THR A 280 2.52 -0.77 -20.56
CA THR A 280 1.61 -0.08 -19.65
C THR A 280 2.19 1.22 -19.14
N TRP A 281 1.31 2.22 -18.98
CA TRP A 281 1.54 3.43 -18.19
C TRP A 281 0.51 3.46 -17.06
N GLY A 282 0.97 3.24 -15.83
CA GLY A 282 0.07 2.93 -14.72
C GLY A 282 -0.84 1.74 -15.05
N HIS A 283 -2.15 1.98 -15.13
CA HIS A 283 -3.15 0.98 -15.47
C HIS A 283 -3.56 0.98 -16.96
N TYR A 284 -2.98 1.84 -17.79
CA TYR A 284 -3.33 1.98 -19.20
C TYR A 284 -2.41 1.13 -20.08
N ALA A 285 -2.99 0.18 -20.80
CA ALA A 285 -2.27 -0.66 -21.76
C ALA A 285 -2.36 -0.10 -23.19
N LEU A 286 -1.21 -0.16 -23.87
CA LEU A 286 -1.02 0.21 -25.27
C LEU A 286 -0.30 -0.93 -25.99
N THR A 287 -0.54 -1.09 -27.29
CA THR A 287 0.26 -2.04 -28.08
C THR A 287 1.63 -1.44 -28.35
N ARG A 288 2.68 -2.26 -28.26
CA ARG A 288 4.04 -1.83 -28.62
C ARG A 288 4.14 -1.39 -30.08
N THR A 289 3.36 -2.00 -30.96
CA THR A 289 3.24 -1.57 -32.36
C THR A 289 2.74 -0.14 -32.46
N SER A 290 1.65 0.23 -31.76
CA SER A 290 1.13 1.60 -31.78
C SER A 290 2.11 2.64 -31.24
N LEU A 291 2.91 2.27 -30.23
CA LEU A 291 3.98 3.12 -29.71
C LEU A 291 5.09 3.31 -30.75
N ALA A 292 5.54 2.23 -31.39
CA ALA A 292 6.55 2.28 -32.44
C ALA A 292 6.08 3.04 -33.69
N ASP A 293 4.79 2.96 -34.03
CA ASP A 293 4.17 3.72 -35.11
C ASP A 293 4.14 5.21 -34.77
N CYS A 294 3.71 5.56 -33.55
CA CYS A 294 3.70 6.94 -33.07
C CYS A 294 5.11 7.56 -33.05
N TRP A 295 6.13 6.79 -32.64
CA TRP A 295 7.51 7.26 -32.62
C TRP A 295 8.09 7.54 -34.02
N ARG A 296 7.57 6.85 -35.03
CA ARG A 296 7.93 7.05 -36.45
C ARG A 296 7.08 8.11 -37.15
N ASP A 297 5.93 8.47 -36.58
CA ASP A 297 5.07 9.54 -37.11
C ASP A 297 5.82 10.89 -37.08
N THR A 298 5.74 11.62 -38.18
CA THR A 298 6.35 12.95 -38.37
C THR A 298 5.31 14.07 -38.30
N GLY A 299 4.02 13.73 -38.20
CA GLY A 299 2.94 14.67 -37.97
C GLY A 299 2.83 15.14 -36.51
N PRO A 300 1.79 15.94 -36.20
CA PRO A 300 1.56 16.47 -34.86
C PRO A 300 1.47 15.37 -33.80
N LEU A 301 2.14 15.59 -32.67
CA LEU A 301 2.28 14.63 -31.55
C LEU A 301 2.98 13.32 -31.93
N GLY A 302 3.68 13.30 -33.08
CA GLY A 302 4.58 12.23 -33.48
C GLY A 302 5.91 12.25 -32.73
N GLY A 303 6.85 11.41 -33.15
CA GLY A 303 8.11 11.21 -32.41
C GLY A 303 8.96 12.47 -32.24
N HIS A 304 8.90 13.43 -33.17
CA HIS A 304 9.63 14.71 -33.03
C HIS A 304 9.10 15.56 -31.87
N ASP A 305 7.78 15.67 -31.74
CA ASP A 305 7.13 16.45 -30.70
C ASP A 305 7.32 15.78 -29.34
N LEU A 306 7.23 14.45 -29.27
CA LEU A 306 7.51 13.71 -28.04
C LEU A 306 8.97 13.88 -27.59
N ARG A 307 9.96 13.83 -28.50
CA ARG A 307 11.36 14.14 -28.15
C ARG A 307 11.53 15.59 -27.68
N SER A 308 10.80 16.52 -28.29
CA SER A 308 10.82 17.93 -27.90
C SER A 308 10.20 18.15 -26.51
N LEU A 309 9.13 17.42 -26.18
CA LEU A 309 8.54 17.40 -24.84
C LEU A 309 9.55 16.91 -23.80
N VAL A 310 10.18 15.76 -24.06
CA VAL A 310 11.19 15.18 -23.16
C VAL A 310 12.33 16.15 -22.91
N ALA A 311 12.90 16.72 -23.97
CA ALA A 311 13.97 17.71 -23.88
C ALA A 311 13.55 18.99 -23.14
N ALA A 312 12.27 19.39 -23.23
CA ALA A 312 11.74 20.53 -22.50
C ALA A 312 11.64 20.23 -21.00
N VAL A 313 11.13 19.06 -20.60
CA VAL A 313 11.07 18.62 -19.20
C VAL A 313 12.48 18.49 -18.62
N GLU A 314 13.39 17.83 -19.33
CA GLU A 314 14.78 17.61 -18.90
C GLU A 314 15.52 18.93 -18.59
N ARG A 315 15.28 19.98 -19.38
CA ARG A 315 15.96 21.28 -19.25
C ARG A 315 15.17 22.33 -18.50
N ALA A 316 13.95 22.02 -18.05
CA ALA A 316 13.05 22.99 -17.43
C ALA A 316 13.68 23.70 -16.21
N ALA A 317 14.43 22.96 -15.40
CA ALA A 317 15.13 23.50 -14.23
C ALA A 317 16.57 23.99 -14.51
N THR A 318 17.08 23.83 -15.74
CA THR A 318 18.46 24.20 -16.07
C THR A 318 18.60 25.72 -16.21
N PRO A 319 19.52 26.39 -15.47
CA PRO A 319 19.66 27.84 -15.51
C PRO A 319 20.16 28.36 -16.87
N ALA A 320 19.52 29.42 -17.41
CA ALA A 320 19.82 29.96 -18.74
C ALA A 320 21.17 30.70 -18.89
N ARG A 321 21.82 31.15 -17.81
CA ARG A 321 23.13 31.85 -17.86
C ARG A 321 24.03 31.56 -16.66
N ARG A 322 25.23 31.01 -16.91
CA ARG A 322 26.33 30.90 -15.94
C ARG A 322 27.07 32.24 -15.84
N ARG A 323 26.71 33.10 -14.88
CA ARG A 323 27.58 34.20 -14.45
C ARG A 323 27.81 34.10 -12.94
N HIS A 324 28.98 33.53 -12.58
CA HIS A 324 29.69 33.68 -11.32
C HIS A 324 28.81 33.86 -10.07
N GLY A 325 28.32 32.75 -9.52
CA GLY A 325 27.59 32.68 -8.24
C GLY A 325 27.13 31.26 -7.94
N LEU A 326 26.90 30.95 -6.65
CA LEU A 326 26.24 29.71 -6.19
C LEU A 326 24.87 29.58 -6.88
N VAL A 327 24.60 28.44 -7.50
CA VAL A 327 23.32 28.21 -8.20
C VAL A 327 22.24 28.00 -7.16
N ALA A 328 21.30 28.94 -7.06
CA ALA A 328 20.09 28.75 -6.27
C ALA A 328 19.32 27.52 -6.84
N PRO A 329 18.81 26.63 -5.98
CA PRO A 329 18.02 25.49 -6.43
C PRO A 329 16.78 25.97 -7.21
N VAL A 330 16.54 25.37 -8.38
CA VAL A 330 15.37 25.63 -9.21
C VAL A 330 14.56 24.34 -9.32
N THR A 331 13.25 24.44 -9.10
CA THR A 331 12.31 23.33 -9.28
C THR A 331 11.19 23.77 -10.20
N VAL A 332 10.87 22.95 -11.20
CA VAL A 332 9.76 23.17 -12.14
C VAL A 332 8.88 21.92 -12.16
N TYR A 333 7.57 22.12 -12.22
CA TYR A 333 6.57 21.06 -12.32
C TYR A 333 5.81 21.23 -13.63
N THR A 334 5.77 20.17 -14.44
CA THR A 334 5.20 20.20 -15.79
C THR A 334 4.11 19.14 -15.95
N ALA A 335 2.86 19.57 -16.13
CA ALA A 335 1.73 18.72 -16.48
C ALA A 335 1.73 18.35 -17.97
N VAL A 336 1.65 17.05 -18.28
CA VAL A 336 1.75 16.54 -19.66
C VAL A 336 0.55 16.93 -20.51
N GLY A 337 -0.67 16.78 -20.01
CA GLY A 337 -1.91 17.00 -20.76
C GLY A 337 -2.02 18.41 -21.37
N PRO A 338 -1.97 19.48 -20.56
CA PRO A 338 -1.94 20.85 -21.06
C PRO A 338 -0.74 21.13 -21.96
N ARG A 339 0.46 20.61 -21.62
CA ARG A 339 1.67 20.80 -22.43
C ARG A 339 1.52 20.29 -23.86
N LEU A 340 0.78 19.20 -24.07
CA LEU A 340 0.53 18.65 -25.41
C LEU A 340 -0.23 19.62 -26.33
N ARG A 341 -1.06 20.51 -25.77
CA ARG A 341 -1.80 21.52 -26.54
C ARG A 341 -0.88 22.59 -27.15
N GLY A 342 0.32 22.75 -26.60
CA GLY A 342 1.32 23.69 -27.11
C GLY A 342 2.00 23.25 -28.42
N PHE A 343 1.79 22.02 -28.89
CA PHE A 343 2.36 21.55 -30.15
C PHE A 343 1.54 21.99 -31.36
N PRO A 344 2.17 22.53 -32.43
CA PRO A 344 1.45 22.94 -33.63
C PRO A 344 0.63 21.81 -34.26
N GLY A 345 -0.67 22.05 -34.45
CA GLY A 345 -1.59 21.07 -35.06
C GLY A 345 -2.04 19.94 -34.14
N ALA A 346 -1.76 20.01 -32.83
CA ALA A 346 -2.18 19.00 -31.87
C ALA A 346 -3.70 18.93 -31.65
N GLU A 347 -4.43 20.03 -31.87
CA GLU A 347 -5.87 20.17 -31.58
C GLU A 347 -6.71 18.99 -32.11
N GLU A 348 -6.52 18.59 -33.37
CA GLU A 348 -7.29 17.49 -33.95
C GLU A 348 -6.96 16.12 -33.32
N ARG A 349 -5.71 15.91 -32.90
CA ARG A 349 -5.24 14.66 -32.27
C ARG A 349 -5.66 14.55 -30.81
N LEU A 350 -5.94 15.68 -30.16
CA LEU A 350 -6.35 15.77 -28.75
C LEU A 350 -7.87 15.71 -28.56
N ARG A 351 -8.65 15.52 -29.63
CA ARG A 351 -10.09 15.33 -29.55
C ARG A 351 -10.45 13.94 -29.06
N GLU A 352 -11.54 13.87 -28.31
CA GLU A 352 -12.20 12.65 -27.86
C GLU A 352 -11.19 11.72 -27.18
N VAL A 353 -11.23 10.42 -27.49
CA VAL A 353 -10.30 9.42 -26.95
C VAL A 353 -8.84 9.61 -27.41
N GLY A 354 -8.61 10.44 -28.43
CA GLY A 354 -7.26 10.79 -28.90
C GLY A 354 -6.42 11.48 -27.84
N TYR A 355 -7.06 12.27 -26.96
CA TYR A 355 -6.41 12.89 -25.80
C TYR A 355 -5.74 11.85 -24.89
N ALA A 356 -6.50 10.85 -24.47
CA ALA A 356 -6.02 9.77 -23.61
C ALA A 356 -4.83 9.05 -24.25
N ALA A 357 -4.92 8.76 -25.56
CA ALA A 357 -3.83 8.15 -26.31
C ALA A 357 -2.57 9.02 -26.30
N ALA A 358 -2.71 10.32 -26.56
CA ALA A 358 -1.59 11.26 -26.57
C ALA A 358 -0.92 11.37 -25.20
N VAL A 359 -1.70 11.53 -24.13
CA VAL A 359 -1.19 11.64 -22.75
C VAL A 359 -0.45 10.38 -22.31
N CYS A 360 -1.04 9.20 -22.54
CA CYS A 360 -0.38 7.94 -22.18
C CYS A 360 0.92 7.74 -23.00
N ARG A 361 0.91 8.03 -24.30
CA ARG A 361 2.12 7.92 -25.16
C ARG A 361 3.22 8.88 -24.73
N ALA A 362 2.87 10.11 -24.37
CA ALA A 362 3.80 11.12 -23.90
C ALA A 362 4.47 10.70 -22.59
N ASN A 363 3.70 10.19 -21.63
CA ASN A 363 4.26 9.67 -20.38
C ASN A 363 5.12 8.42 -20.58
N VAL A 364 4.73 7.50 -21.48
CA VAL A 364 5.58 6.35 -21.86
C VAL A 364 6.90 6.83 -22.46
N ALA A 365 6.87 7.82 -23.35
CA ALA A 365 8.08 8.38 -23.95
C ALA A 365 9.00 9.04 -22.90
N LEU A 366 8.43 9.79 -21.95
CA LEU A 366 9.18 10.36 -20.83
C LEU A 366 9.81 9.27 -19.97
N ALA A 367 9.04 8.23 -19.61
CA ALA A 367 9.52 7.12 -18.81
C ALA A 367 10.64 6.33 -19.51
N ASP A 368 10.50 6.04 -20.80
CA ASP A 368 11.48 5.27 -21.57
C ASP A 368 12.79 6.06 -21.74
N VAL A 369 12.74 7.38 -22.01
CA VAL A 369 13.96 8.21 -22.07
C VAL A 369 14.62 8.32 -20.70
N LEU A 370 13.83 8.50 -19.65
CA LEU A 370 14.37 8.59 -18.30
C LEU A 370 15.09 7.28 -17.91
N GLN A 371 14.50 6.12 -18.21
CA GLN A 371 15.13 4.82 -17.96
C GLN A 371 16.37 4.56 -18.83
N GLY A 372 16.45 5.13 -20.04
CA GLY A 372 17.56 4.92 -20.97
C GLY A 372 18.74 5.89 -20.80
N ASP A 373 18.45 7.17 -20.54
CA ASP A 373 19.41 8.27 -20.67
C ASP A 373 19.78 8.93 -19.33
N SER A 374 19.27 8.42 -18.20
CA SER A 374 19.53 8.96 -16.87
C SER A 374 19.92 7.88 -15.85
N ASP A 375 20.66 8.27 -14.80
CA ASP A 375 20.91 7.41 -13.64
C ASP A 375 19.85 7.71 -12.56
N GLN A 376 18.82 6.85 -12.48
CA GLN A 376 17.70 7.01 -11.55
C GLN A 376 17.06 8.42 -11.61
N GLY A 377 16.87 8.95 -12.83
CA GLY A 377 16.31 10.28 -13.08
C GLY A 377 17.32 11.43 -13.09
N LEU A 378 18.60 11.18 -12.77
CA LEU A 378 19.65 12.21 -12.83
C LEU A 378 20.28 12.24 -14.24
N PHE A 379 20.11 13.37 -14.93
CA PHE A 379 20.68 13.60 -16.25
C PHE A 379 22.08 14.20 -16.18
N GLY A 380 22.87 14.00 -17.25
CA GLY A 380 24.22 14.56 -17.36
C GLY A 380 24.28 16.11 -17.35
N ASN A 381 23.14 16.77 -17.53
CA ASN A 381 23.01 18.22 -17.40
C ASN A 381 22.93 18.71 -15.93
N GLY A 382 22.90 17.79 -14.96
CA GLY A 382 22.81 18.08 -13.53
C GLY A 382 21.38 18.23 -12.99
N SER A 383 20.35 18.03 -13.83
CA SER A 383 18.95 18.08 -13.42
C SER A 383 18.44 16.68 -13.09
N ARG A 384 17.66 16.57 -12.02
CA ARG A 384 16.91 15.36 -11.65
C ARG A 384 15.47 15.51 -12.09
N VAL A 385 14.98 14.55 -12.89
CA VAL A 385 13.59 14.47 -13.32
C VAL A 385 12.94 13.28 -12.64
N THR A 386 11.77 13.47 -12.04
CA THR A 386 10.97 12.40 -11.43
C THR A 386 9.48 12.66 -11.63
N LEU A 387 8.66 11.62 -11.66
CA LEU A 387 7.22 11.74 -11.60
C LEU A 387 6.79 12.21 -10.20
N ASP A 388 5.99 13.28 -10.13
CA ASP A 388 5.54 13.84 -8.85
C ASP A 388 4.07 13.55 -8.58
N ASP A 389 3.24 13.62 -9.61
CA ASP A 389 1.81 13.29 -9.56
C ASP A 389 1.44 12.51 -10.83
N ALA A 390 0.77 11.36 -10.72
CA ALA A 390 0.33 10.59 -11.88
C ALA A 390 -1.06 11.01 -12.42
N PHE A 391 -1.80 11.81 -11.65
CA PHE A 391 -3.22 12.08 -11.88
C PHE A 391 -3.49 13.51 -12.34
N GLU A 392 -2.88 14.51 -11.71
CA GLU A 392 -3.15 15.91 -12.05
C GLU A 392 -2.61 16.29 -13.44
N GLY A 393 -3.43 16.94 -14.28
CA GLY A 393 -3.04 17.41 -15.60
C GLY A 393 -2.44 16.33 -16.53
N GLY A 394 -2.84 15.08 -16.34
CA GLY A 394 -2.39 13.93 -17.13
C GLY A 394 -1.00 13.39 -16.76
N GLY A 395 -0.50 13.79 -15.59
CA GLY A 395 0.80 13.42 -15.06
C GLY A 395 1.72 14.64 -14.96
N VAL A 396 2.21 14.92 -13.75
CA VAL A 396 3.11 16.02 -13.45
C VAL A 396 4.53 15.50 -13.23
N TRP A 397 5.45 15.96 -14.07
CA TRP A 397 6.87 15.67 -13.96
C TRP A 397 7.58 16.82 -13.27
N ARG A 398 8.43 16.49 -12.30
CA ARG A 398 9.23 17.45 -11.56
C ARG A 398 10.67 17.43 -12.08
N SER A 399 11.17 18.58 -12.46
CA SER A 399 12.58 18.81 -12.80
C SER A 399 13.22 19.67 -11.72
N HIS A 400 14.36 19.23 -11.18
CA HIS A 400 15.08 19.90 -10.11
C HIS A 400 16.56 20.05 -10.43
N HIS A 401 17.12 21.23 -10.16
CA HIS A 401 18.55 21.49 -10.31
C HIS A 401 19.07 22.32 -9.11
N PRO A 402 20.20 21.95 -8.49
CA PRO A 402 21.04 20.79 -8.79
C PRO A 402 20.41 19.48 -8.27
N GLY A 403 20.35 18.46 -9.14
CA GLY A 403 19.62 17.22 -8.88
C GLY A 403 20.35 16.19 -8.01
N ASP A 404 21.64 16.38 -7.76
CA ASP A 404 22.50 15.53 -6.93
C ASP A 404 22.30 15.75 -5.42
N ALA A 405 21.65 16.86 -5.04
CA ALA A 405 21.29 17.15 -3.66
C ALA A 405 20.17 16.24 -3.11
N GLU A 406 19.45 15.52 -3.98
CA GLU A 406 18.31 14.68 -3.60
C GLU A 406 18.67 13.19 -3.57
N ALA A 407 18.13 12.48 -2.58
CA ALA A 407 18.32 11.06 -2.43
C ALA A 407 17.80 10.28 -3.66
N PRO A 408 18.53 9.24 -4.12
CA PRO A 408 18.08 8.39 -5.22
C PRO A 408 16.83 7.60 -4.82
N GLY A 409 15.96 7.37 -5.80
CA GLY A 409 14.73 6.57 -5.66
C GLY A 409 14.16 6.26 -7.04
N ASP A 410 13.12 5.42 -7.12
CA ASP A 410 12.46 5.12 -8.38
C ASP A 410 11.82 6.39 -8.96
N PRO A 411 12.32 6.89 -10.11
CA PRO A 411 11.86 8.14 -10.70
C PRO A 411 10.46 8.06 -11.31
N LEU A 412 9.89 6.86 -11.44
CA LEU A 412 8.56 6.64 -12.01
C LEU A 412 7.46 6.46 -10.95
N VAL A 413 7.82 6.43 -9.67
CA VAL A 413 6.85 6.41 -8.57
C VAL A 413 6.47 7.84 -8.20
N PRO A 414 5.18 8.23 -8.25
CA PRO A 414 4.73 9.56 -7.86
C PRO A 414 5.14 9.89 -6.43
N ALA A 415 5.97 10.92 -6.26
CA ALA A 415 6.54 11.25 -4.96
C ALA A 415 5.75 12.31 -4.17
N GLY A 416 4.84 13.06 -4.83
CA GLY A 416 4.07 14.15 -4.22
C GLY A 416 4.93 15.21 -3.52
N ARG A 417 6.15 15.43 -3.99
CA ARG A 417 7.12 16.35 -3.38
C ARG A 417 6.65 17.79 -3.48
N GLY A 418 5.90 18.14 -4.53
CA GLY A 418 5.24 19.43 -4.65
C GLY A 418 4.44 19.77 -3.40
N TRP A 419 3.37 19.02 -3.15
CA TRP A 419 2.53 19.19 -1.96
C TRP A 419 3.32 19.07 -0.67
N ASN A 420 4.17 18.03 -0.53
CA ASN A 420 4.92 17.79 0.70
C ASN A 420 5.89 18.93 1.05
N SER A 421 6.46 19.62 0.05
CA SER A 421 7.32 20.79 0.28
C SER A 421 6.59 21.99 0.88
N THR A 422 5.25 22.01 0.78
CA THR A 422 4.40 23.07 1.33
C THR A 422 3.85 22.76 2.71
N LEU A 423 3.98 21.51 3.16
CA LEU A 423 3.56 21.11 4.50
C LEU A 423 4.55 21.68 5.53
N PRO A 424 4.06 22.10 6.71
CA PRO A 424 4.93 22.48 7.81
C PRO A 424 5.82 21.28 8.19
N ALA A 425 7.08 21.57 8.55
CA ALA A 425 8.06 20.54 8.91
C ALA A 425 7.49 19.59 9.99
N PRO A 426 7.65 18.26 9.82
CA PRO A 426 7.11 17.31 10.77
C PRO A 426 7.73 17.49 12.17
N PRO A 427 6.96 17.28 13.25
CA PRO A 427 7.51 17.14 14.60
C PRO A 427 8.60 16.07 14.67
N GLU A 428 9.72 16.38 15.32
CA GLU A 428 10.71 15.36 15.69
C GLU A 428 10.15 14.45 16.82
N PRO A 429 10.50 13.15 16.84
CA PRO A 429 10.17 12.24 17.94
C PRO A 429 10.74 12.76 19.26
N VAL A 430 9.98 12.59 20.35
CA VAL A 430 10.40 13.02 21.69
C VAL A 430 10.88 11.80 22.47
N ASP A 431 12.04 11.88 23.11
CA ASP A 431 12.50 10.84 24.03
C ASP A 431 11.77 10.96 25.37
N ALA A 432 10.94 9.98 25.70
CA ALA A 432 10.43 9.83 27.05
C ALA A 432 11.60 9.49 28.00
N PRO A 433 11.69 10.14 29.18
CA PRO A 433 12.75 9.86 30.15
C PRO A 433 12.72 8.38 30.58
N LEU A 434 13.90 7.82 30.86
CA LEU A 434 14.01 6.48 31.46
C LEU A 434 13.26 6.45 32.79
N ALA A 435 12.65 5.32 33.12
CA ALA A 435 11.96 5.16 34.39
C ALA A 435 12.94 5.28 35.57
N ASP A 436 12.57 6.03 36.61
CA ASP A 436 13.39 6.19 37.82
C ASP A 436 13.62 4.84 38.54
N ASP A 437 14.68 4.77 39.34
CA ASP A 437 15.10 3.53 40.02
C ASP A 437 14.03 2.93 40.94
N ASP A 438 13.13 3.75 41.47
CA ASP A 438 12.02 3.30 42.32
C ASP A 438 10.98 2.46 41.56
N ALA A 439 10.83 2.67 40.24
CA ALA A 439 9.85 1.95 39.41
C ALA A 439 10.35 0.58 38.93
N LEU A 440 11.66 0.39 38.86
CA LEU A 440 12.31 -0.85 38.39
C LEU A 440 13.12 -1.57 39.49
N GLY A 441 13.19 -1.00 40.69
CA GLY A 441 13.69 -1.61 41.93
C GLY A 441 15.09 -1.14 42.32
N THR A 442 15.25 -0.70 43.57
CA THR A 442 16.49 -0.14 44.15
C THR A 442 17.50 -1.20 44.67
N GLY A 443 17.25 -2.48 44.40
CA GLY A 443 18.09 -3.61 44.83
C GLY A 443 17.53 -4.37 46.03
N GLU A 444 17.53 -5.69 45.94
CA GLU A 444 17.03 -6.60 46.97
C GLU A 444 18.18 -6.97 47.93
N LEU A 445 18.01 -6.66 49.22
CA LEU A 445 18.92 -7.12 50.26
C LEU A 445 18.70 -8.62 50.51
N LEU A 446 19.70 -9.45 50.18
CA LEU A 446 19.62 -10.90 50.38
C LEU A 446 20.07 -11.29 51.78
N ARG A 447 21.08 -10.61 52.33
CA ARG A 447 21.64 -10.87 53.66
C ARG A 447 22.34 -9.63 54.22
N SER A 448 22.15 -9.37 55.51
CA SER A 448 22.97 -8.44 56.28
C SER A 448 23.14 -8.98 57.69
N ASP A 449 24.33 -9.48 58.00
CA ASP A 449 24.70 -9.95 59.33
C ASP A 449 25.92 -9.17 59.88
N ALA A 450 26.49 -9.65 60.99
CA ALA A 450 27.61 -8.99 61.65
C ALA A 450 28.92 -9.04 60.82
N GLN A 451 29.01 -9.91 59.81
CA GLN A 451 30.22 -10.16 59.04
C GLN A 451 30.10 -9.66 57.59
N GLU A 452 28.94 -9.77 56.96
CA GLU A 452 28.76 -9.45 55.55
C GLU A 452 27.43 -8.76 55.20
N ILE A 453 27.46 -8.04 54.09
CA ILE A 453 26.29 -7.49 53.41
C ILE A 453 26.26 -8.06 51.99
N VAL A 454 25.15 -8.69 51.61
CA VAL A 454 24.90 -9.26 50.28
C VAL A 454 23.60 -8.68 49.74
N TRP A 455 23.66 -8.10 48.56
CA TRP A 455 22.50 -7.54 47.88
C TRP A 455 22.55 -7.85 46.39
N ARG A 456 21.39 -7.76 45.74
CA ARG A 456 21.24 -8.07 44.34
C ARG A 456 20.46 -6.97 43.64
N ALA A 457 20.97 -6.47 42.53
CA ALA A 457 20.30 -5.42 41.76
C ALA A 457 20.49 -5.64 40.25
N PRO A 458 19.51 -5.26 39.42
CA PRO A 458 19.66 -5.29 37.97
C PRO A 458 20.60 -4.17 37.51
N LEU A 459 21.42 -4.46 36.50
CA LEU A 459 22.18 -3.44 35.79
C LEU A 459 21.25 -2.61 34.90
N ARG A 460 21.34 -1.28 34.96
CA ARG A 460 20.51 -0.37 34.16
C ARG A 460 21.30 0.19 32.99
N LEU A 461 20.62 0.67 31.95
CA LEU A 461 21.25 1.35 30.82
C LEU A 461 22.02 2.60 31.26
N ALA A 462 21.47 3.36 32.22
CA ALA A 462 22.14 4.52 32.80
C ALA A 462 23.48 4.16 33.50
N HIS A 463 23.56 2.96 34.10
CA HIS A 463 24.77 2.45 34.74
C HIS A 463 25.85 2.14 33.71
N LEU A 464 25.44 1.54 32.57
CA LEU A 464 26.34 1.19 31.46
C LEU A 464 26.90 2.44 30.77
N ILE A 465 26.04 3.43 30.48
CA ILE A 465 26.43 4.69 29.82
C ILE A 465 27.32 5.53 30.76
N GLY A 466 26.92 5.64 32.03
CA GLY A 466 27.58 6.53 32.99
C GLY A 466 28.75 5.90 33.75
N GLY A 467 29.02 4.59 33.59
CA GLY A 467 30.10 3.90 34.30
C GLY A 467 29.94 3.94 35.82
N TRP A 468 28.71 3.75 36.32
CA TRP A 468 28.41 3.78 37.77
C TRP A 468 27.42 2.69 38.18
N PHE A 469 27.33 2.39 39.48
CA PHE A 469 26.37 1.42 40.03
C PHE A 469 25.87 1.85 41.41
N PRO A 470 24.56 1.74 41.72
CA PRO A 470 24.01 2.16 43.00
C PRO A 470 24.49 1.24 44.14
N LEU A 471 24.82 1.84 45.28
CA LEU A 471 25.10 1.12 46.51
C LEU A 471 23.81 0.95 47.32
N HIS A 472 23.64 -0.23 47.90
CA HIS A 472 22.54 -0.45 48.84
C HIS A 472 22.70 0.46 50.08
N PRO A 473 21.62 1.06 50.63
CA PRO A 473 21.71 2.01 51.75
C PRO A 473 22.52 1.49 52.97
N PHE A 474 22.35 0.21 53.35
CA PHE A 474 23.15 -0.40 54.42
C PHE A 474 24.67 -0.44 54.15
N VAL A 475 25.08 -0.52 52.87
CA VAL A 475 26.50 -0.49 52.48
C VAL A 475 27.01 0.94 52.50
N ALA A 476 26.24 1.90 51.98
CA ALA A 476 26.57 3.31 52.05
C ALA A 476 26.76 3.76 53.51
N GLN A 477 25.81 3.42 54.39
CA GLN A 477 25.89 3.72 55.83
C GLN A 477 27.11 3.07 56.53
N ASP A 478 27.47 1.84 56.16
CA ASP A 478 28.66 1.16 56.72
C ASP A 478 29.96 1.82 56.27
N LEU A 479 30.02 2.30 55.02
CA LEU A 479 31.18 3.01 54.46
C LEU A 479 31.33 4.43 55.02
N CYS A 480 30.23 5.13 55.32
CA CYS A 480 30.24 6.47 55.90
C CYS A 480 30.83 6.54 57.33
N ARG A 481 30.75 5.45 58.12
CA ARG A 481 31.07 5.47 59.56
C ARG A 481 32.56 5.64 59.91
N PRO A 482 33.54 5.37 59.01
CA PRO A 482 34.94 5.70 59.31
C PRO A 482 35.77 6.33 58.17
N ARG A 483 35.25 6.52 56.95
CA ARG A 483 36.03 6.97 55.78
C ARG A 483 35.28 8.13 55.10
N GLY A 484 35.98 9.22 54.80
CA GLY A 484 35.38 10.48 54.30
C GLY A 484 34.53 10.32 53.03
N ALA A 485 33.97 11.41 52.50
CA ALA A 485 32.88 11.40 51.50
C ALA A 485 33.12 10.57 50.20
N HIS A 486 34.38 10.27 49.85
CA HIS A 486 34.73 9.54 48.62
C HIS A 486 35.82 8.48 48.80
N PRO A 487 35.57 7.32 49.45
CA PRO A 487 36.59 6.30 49.59
C PRO A 487 36.80 5.54 48.27
N THR A 488 38.07 5.29 47.91
CA THR A 488 38.42 4.37 46.83
C THR A 488 38.24 2.93 47.29
N LEU A 489 37.48 2.14 46.53
CA LEU A 489 37.21 0.73 46.79
C LEU A 489 37.77 -0.14 45.67
N ARG A 490 38.14 -1.38 46.00
CA ARG A 490 38.51 -2.39 45.01
C ARG A 490 37.27 -3.18 44.63
N LEU A 491 36.88 -3.13 43.36
CA LEU A 491 35.80 -3.91 42.78
C LEU A 491 36.37 -5.16 42.10
N GLU A 492 35.96 -6.34 42.55
CA GLU A 492 36.29 -7.62 41.91
C GLU A 492 35.05 -8.14 41.17
N LEU A 493 35.15 -8.22 39.84
CA LEU A 493 34.08 -8.67 38.94
C LEU A 493 34.32 -10.13 38.56
N ASN A 494 33.32 -10.97 38.80
CA ASN A 494 33.32 -12.37 38.40
C ASN A 494 32.13 -12.67 37.47
N HIS A 495 32.42 -12.85 36.18
CA HIS A 495 31.42 -13.27 35.20
C HIS A 495 31.45 -14.78 35.04
N ALA A 496 30.51 -15.47 35.70
CA ALA A 496 30.52 -16.93 35.79
C ALA A 496 30.53 -17.60 34.41
N GLY A 497 31.61 -18.35 34.11
CA GLY A 497 31.77 -19.10 32.88
C GLY A 497 32.58 -18.41 31.78
N GLU A 498 33.06 -17.18 32.02
CA GLU A 498 33.85 -16.39 31.06
C GLU A 498 35.11 -15.81 31.72
N THR A 499 36.17 -15.66 30.94
CA THR A 499 37.43 -15.05 31.41
C THR A 499 37.42 -13.58 31.04
N LEU A 500 37.30 -12.70 32.05
CA LEU A 500 37.39 -11.25 31.87
C LEU A 500 38.85 -10.81 31.70
N ASP A 501 39.07 -9.67 31.03
CA ASP A 501 40.38 -9.01 31.03
C ASP A 501 40.77 -8.66 32.49
N GLU A 502 42.06 -8.75 32.85
CA GLU A 502 42.54 -8.46 34.20
C GLU A 502 42.15 -7.05 34.65
N LYS A 503 42.11 -6.10 33.70
CA LYS A 503 41.70 -4.70 33.94
C LYS A 503 40.20 -4.53 34.12
N GLU A 504 39.38 -5.47 33.66
CA GLU A 504 37.93 -5.49 33.87
C GLU A 504 37.56 -6.32 35.11
N ALA A 505 38.32 -7.39 35.39
CA ALA A 505 38.11 -8.29 36.51
C ALA A 505 38.43 -7.63 37.87
N VAL A 506 39.43 -6.75 37.93
CA VAL A 506 39.82 -6.04 39.16
C VAL A 506 40.01 -4.56 38.87
N GLN A 507 39.19 -3.72 39.53
CA GLN A 507 39.15 -2.28 39.27
C GLN A 507 39.17 -1.49 40.58
N TYR A 508 39.71 -0.26 40.54
CA TYR A 508 39.61 0.68 41.65
C TYR A 508 38.56 1.74 41.31
N VAL A 509 37.50 1.80 42.11
CA VAL A 509 36.31 2.63 41.87
C VAL A 509 36.12 3.61 43.02
N ALA A 510 35.55 4.78 42.75
CA ALA A 510 35.21 5.74 43.79
C ALA A 510 33.82 5.41 44.34
N ALA A 511 33.66 5.32 45.66
CA ALA A 511 32.34 5.33 46.26
C ALA A 511 31.94 6.78 46.55
N GLU A 512 30.88 7.26 45.92
CA GLU A 512 30.31 8.58 46.20
C GLU A 512 29.18 8.40 47.21
N LEU A 513 29.36 8.94 48.41
CA LEU A 513 28.45 8.74 49.55
C LEU A 513 27.73 10.06 49.87
N GLY A 514 26.39 10.05 49.76
CA GLY A 514 25.51 11.14 50.21
C GLY A 514 24.70 10.74 51.45
N ASP A 515 23.89 11.67 51.97
CA ASP A 515 23.17 11.52 53.24
C ASP A 515 22.20 10.32 53.25
N ASP A 516 21.58 9.98 52.11
CA ASP A 516 20.62 8.86 51.99
C ASP A 516 20.85 7.95 50.76
N SER A 517 21.88 8.21 49.94
CA SER A 517 22.17 7.45 48.71
C SER A 517 23.67 7.31 48.49
N GLY A 518 24.13 6.15 48.04
CA GLY A 518 25.52 5.95 47.63
C GLY A 518 25.62 5.33 46.24
N ARG A 519 26.71 5.58 45.52
CA ARG A 519 27.01 4.91 44.25
C ARG A 519 28.50 4.64 44.10
N LEU A 520 28.83 3.61 43.32
CA LEU A 520 30.17 3.37 42.79
C LEU A 520 30.30 4.09 41.46
N ALA A 521 31.36 4.86 41.27
CA ALA A 521 31.64 5.60 40.04
C ALA A 521 33.01 5.19 39.46
N GLY A 522 33.12 5.29 38.13
CA GLY A 522 34.33 4.92 37.39
C GLY A 522 34.44 3.43 37.08
N ILE A 523 33.32 2.70 37.03
CA ILE A 523 33.29 1.29 36.66
C ILE A 523 33.44 1.15 35.14
N VAL A 524 34.41 0.34 34.71
CA VAL A 524 34.52 -0.12 33.32
C VAL A 524 33.74 -1.42 33.18
N TRP A 525 32.57 -1.37 32.55
CA TRP A 525 31.73 -2.55 32.39
C TRP A 525 32.24 -3.48 31.27
N PRO A 526 32.30 -4.80 31.49
CA PRO A 526 32.65 -5.76 30.43
C PRO A 526 31.75 -5.66 29.20
N GLY A 527 32.26 -6.15 28.05
CA GLY A 527 31.56 -6.19 26.75
C GLY A 527 30.16 -6.80 26.80
N ASP A 528 30.05 -7.92 27.50
CA ASP A 528 28.85 -8.77 27.51
C ASP A 528 27.80 -8.35 28.56
N PHE A 529 28.01 -7.24 29.26
CA PHE A 529 27.05 -6.70 30.23
C PHE A 529 25.97 -5.87 29.52
N PHE A 530 24.70 -6.12 29.88
CA PHE A 530 23.54 -5.51 29.23
C PHE A 530 22.48 -5.04 30.25
N PRO A 531 21.58 -4.10 29.88
CA PRO A 531 20.50 -3.67 30.76
C PRO A 531 19.60 -4.85 31.17
N GLY A 532 19.38 -5.01 32.46
CA GLY A 532 18.60 -6.08 33.07
C GLY A 532 19.45 -7.22 33.63
N LEU A 533 20.75 -7.30 33.35
CA LEU A 533 21.61 -8.34 33.93
C LEU A 533 21.60 -8.28 35.46
N MET A 534 21.33 -9.41 36.13
CA MET A 534 21.28 -9.46 37.59
C MET A 534 22.70 -9.57 38.18
N LEU A 535 23.06 -8.60 39.00
CA LEU A 535 24.34 -8.55 39.69
C LEU A 535 24.12 -8.84 41.18
N GLU A 536 24.85 -9.82 41.70
CA GLU A 536 24.95 -10.09 43.13
C GLU A 536 26.24 -9.46 43.65
N LEU A 537 26.12 -8.59 44.64
CA LEU A 537 27.24 -7.90 45.25
C LEU A 537 27.39 -8.34 46.70
N ARG A 538 28.62 -8.61 47.10
CA ARG A 538 29.00 -9.05 48.43
C ARG A 538 30.14 -8.20 48.96
N ARG A 539 30.01 -7.77 50.22
CA ARG A 539 31.08 -7.08 50.95
C ARG A 539 31.16 -7.57 52.38
N LEU A 540 32.38 -7.79 52.86
CA LEU A 540 32.67 -8.00 54.28
C LEU A 540 32.68 -6.65 55.00
N ARG A 541 32.05 -6.56 56.18
CA ARG A 541 32.03 -5.31 56.96
C ARG A 541 33.45 -4.88 57.32
N GLY A 542 33.75 -3.59 57.17
CA GLY A 542 35.09 -3.02 57.38
C GLY A 542 36.10 -3.19 56.23
N ASP A 543 35.81 -4.05 55.24
CA ASP A 543 36.70 -4.28 54.09
C ASP A 543 36.60 -3.14 53.04
N THR A 544 37.60 -3.03 52.17
CA THR A 544 37.63 -2.13 51.01
C THR A 544 37.29 -2.83 49.70
N VAL A 545 37.05 -4.15 49.74
CA VAL A 545 36.74 -4.97 48.57
C VAL A 545 35.22 -5.19 48.45
N ILE A 546 34.67 -4.91 47.27
CA ILE A 546 33.33 -5.33 46.86
C ILE A 546 33.50 -6.39 45.79
N ARG A 547 32.87 -7.55 45.99
CA ARG A 547 32.81 -8.62 45.00
C ARG A 547 31.47 -8.56 44.29
N LEU A 548 31.51 -8.49 42.97
CA LEU A 548 30.34 -8.52 42.10
C LEU A 548 30.38 -9.80 41.28
N ALA A 549 29.27 -10.53 41.26
CA ALA A 549 29.15 -11.76 40.50
C ALA A 549 27.84 -11.81 39.70
N THR A 550 27.91 -12.43 38.53
CA THR A 550 26.73 -12.79 37.73
C THR A 550 26.38 -14.26 37.95
N THR A 551 25.09 -14.61 38.01
CA THR A 551 24.66 -16.01 38.10
C THR A 551 24.38 -16.58 36.71
N ARG A 552 25.01 -17.71 36.37
CA ARG A 552 24.76 -18.43 35.11
C ARG A 552 23.47 -19.26 35.20
N LEU A 553 22.63 -19.20 34.18
CA LEU A 553 21.45 -20.04 34.01
C LEU A 553 21.84 -21.47 33.61
N LYS A 554 21.01 -22.43 33.98
CA LYS A 554 21.20 -23.85 33.61
C LYS A 554 21.04 -24.08 32.10
N GLU A 555 20.15 -23.32 31.48
CA GLU A 555 19.89 -23.30 30.05
C GLU A 555 19.97 -21.84 29.58
N ARG A 556 20.48 -21.59 28.37
CA ARG A 556 20.47 -20.24 27.79
C ARG A 556 19.03 -19.81 27.55
N ALA A 557 18.72 -18.57 27.90
CA ALA A 557 17.41 -17.97 27.71
C ALA A 557 17.43 -16.99 26.55
N GLN A 558 16.45 -17.11 25.65
CA GLN A 558 16.21 -16.11 24.60
C GLN A 558 15.28 -15.02 25.16
N ALA A 559 15.70 -13.76 25.09
CA ALA A 559 14.91 -12.61 25.50
C ALA A 559 14.94 -11.55 24.37
N GLY A 560 13.87 -11.53 23.56
CA GLY A 560 13.87 -10.75 22.31
C GLY A 560 14.89 -11.33 21.32
N ASP A 561 15.75 -10.48 20.78
CA ASP A 561 16.80 -10.86 19.82
C ASP A 561 18.09 -11.35 20.53
N ARG A 562 18.15 -11.23 21.86
CA ARG A 562 19.33 -11.57 22.67
C ARG A 562 19.20 -12.96 23.29
N GLU A 563 20.19 -13.80 23.02
CA GLU A 563 20.42 -15.02 23.81
C GLU A 563 21.31 -14.67 25.01
N THR A 564 20.92 -15.06 26.22
CA THR A 564 21.74 -14.85 27.43
C THR A 564 21.89 -16.13 28.25
N GLY A 565 23.11 -16.36 28.73
CA GLY A 565 23.43 -17.46 29.62
C GLY A 565 23.28 -17.12 31.11
N HIS A 566 22.82 -15.93 31.47
CA HIS A 566 22.88 -15.40 32.84
C HIS A 566 21.54 -14.86 33.30
N CYS A 567 21.33 -14.83 34.63
CA CYS A 567 20.09 -14.33 35.23
C CYS A 567 19.88 -12.84 34.91
N TYR A 568 18.65 -12.46 34.57
CA TYR A 568 18.27 -11.09 34.23
C TYR A 568 16.90 -10.72 34.80
N ASP A 569 16.63 -9.43 35.00
CA ASP A 569 15.30 -8.88 35.28
C ASP A 569 14.59 -8.57 33.94
N PRO A 570 13.50 -9.28 33.60
CA PRO A 570 12.79 -9.10 32.34
C PRO A 570 12.12 -7.73 32.22
N ARG A 571 11.84 -7.04 33.33
CA ARG A 571 11.24 -5.71 33.34
C ARG A 571 12.23 -4.65 32.87
N VAL A 572 13.44 -4.67 33.44
CA VAL A 572 14.52 -3.76 33.07
C VAL A 572 14.96 -4.01 31.63
N LEU A 573 15.16 -5.28 31.25
CA LEU A 573 15.52 -5.65 29.90
C LEU A 573 14.47 -5.16 28.88
N THR A 574 13.18 -5.37 29.18
CA THR A 574 12.11 -4.91 28.30
C THR A 574 12.12 -3.39 28.15
N ARG A 575 12.26 -2.64 29.24
CA ARG A 575 12.22 -1.17 29.24
C ARG A 575 13.42 -0.49 28.59
N GLU A 576 14.61 -1.08 28.74
CA GLU A 576 15.86 -0.37 28.48
C GLU A 576 16.65 -0.90 27.28
N ASP A 577 16.49 -2.18 26.91
CA ASP A 577 17.11 -2.79 25.73
C ASP A 577 16.26 -2.57 24.46
N VAL A 578 15.82 -1.34 24.25
CA VAL A 578 14.91 -0.93 23.16
C VAL A 578 15.68 -0.40 21.93
N PRO A 579 15.06 -0.34 20.73
CA PRO A 579 15.70 0.28 19.57
C PRO A 579 16.22 1.69 19.89
N GLY A 580 17.44 2.00 19.44
CA GLY A 580 18.10 3.28 19.73
C GLY A 580 18.78 3.39 21.10
N SER A 581 18.63 2.38 21.98
CA SER A 581 19.41 2.25 23.22
C SER A 581 20.68 1.45 22.99
N SER A 582 21.81 1.94 23.47
CA SER A 582 23.06 1.20 23.54
C SER A 582 23.90 1.65 24.73
N ARG A 583 24.96 0.91 25.05
CA ARG A 583 25.90 1.31 26.10
C ARG A 583 26.62 2.65 25.84
N HIS A 584 26.52 3.20 24.63
CA HIS A 584 27.15 4.47 24.23
C HIS A 584 26.17 5.63 24.12
N GLY A 585 24.87 5.39 24.25
CA GLY A 585 23.87 6.43 24.09
C GLY A 585 22.45 5.88 23.94
N ASP A 586 21.50 6.78 24.13
CA ASP A 586 20.08 6.49 24.08
C ASP A 586 19.36 7.59 23.29
N SER A 587 18.87 7.29 22.09
CA SER A 587 18.16 8.26 21.25
C SER A 587 17.12 7.62 20.33
N ALA A 588 15.97 8.28 20.18
CA ALA A 588 14.96 7.95 19.17
C ALA A 588 15.23 8.54 17.76
N VAL A 589 16.22 9.43 17.63
CA VAL A 589 16.50 10.14 16.36
C VAL A 589 16.99 9.16 15.29
N GLY A 590 16.42 9.24 14.09
CA GLY A 590 16.78 8.39 12.96
C GLY A 590 16.12 7.00 12.95
N LEU A 591 15.28 6.68 13.94
CA LEU A 591 14.51 5.42 13.97
C LEU A 591 13.32 5.46 13.00
N GLY A 592 13.11 4.36 12.28
CA GLY A 592 11.92 4.19 11.43
C GLY A 592 10.64 3.90 12.23
N PRO A 593 9.44 3.98 11.62
CA PRO A 593 8.16 3.83 12.30
C PRO A 593 8.04 2.54 13.14
N ARG A 594 8.48 1.39 12.60
CA ARG A 594 8.48 0.10 13.33
C ARG A 594 9.32 0.13 14.61
N GLN A 595 10.52 0.72 14.53
CA GLN A 595 11.43 0.83 15.67
C GLN A 595 10.88 1.81 16.71
N LEU A 596 10.24 2.90 16.28
CA LEU A 596 9.55 3.84 17.17
C LEU A 596 8.39 3.17 17.92
N VAL A 597 7.54 2.39 17.24
CA VAL A 597 6.47 1.64 17.90
C VAL A 597 7.03 0.69 18.96
N MET A 598 8.03 -0.13 18.62
CA MET A 598 8.65 -1.07 19.57
C MET A 598 9.30 -0.36 20.75
N ARG A 599 10.01 0.74 20.50
CA ARG A 599 10.63 1.58 21.54
C ARG A 599 9.57 2.14 22.48
N THR A 600 8.52 2.74 21.95
CA THR A 600 7.48 3.41 22.76
C THR A 600 6.62 2.41 23.53
N VAL A 601 6.19 1.30 22.94
CA VAL A 601 5.42 0.25 23.65
C VAL A 601 6.22 -0.29 24.83
N ARG A 602 7.49 -0.64 24.60
CA ARG A 602 8.37 -1.18 25.63
C ARG A 602 8.72 -0.17 26.72
N ARG A 603 8.93 1.10 26.36
CA ARG A 603 9.28 2.18 27.30
C ARG A 603 8.12 2.77 28.07
N CYS A 604 6.93 2.85 27.50
CA CYS A 604 5.81 3.60 28.07
C CYS A 604 4.64 2.69 28.46
N GLY A 605 4.58 1.46 27.94
CA GLY A 605 3.51 0.51 28.24
C GLY A 605 3.53 -0.01 29.67
N LEU A 606 2.36 -0.22 30.26
CA LEU A 606 2.17 -0.88 31.56
C LEU A 606 2.97 -2.18 31.62
N LEU A 607 3.92 -2.26 32.55
CA LEU A 607 4.88 -3.35 32.65
C LEU A 607 4.44 -4.37 33.70
N THR A 608 4.32 -5.63 33.31
CA THR A 608 4.02 -6.74 34.22
C THR A 608 5.30 -7.33 34.82
N LEU A 609 5.16 -8.19 35.84
CA LEU A 609 6.30 -8.82 36.52
C LEU A 609 7.10 -9.77 35.62
N ASP A 610 6.46 -10.38 34.61
CA ASP A 610 7.12 -11.23 33.59
C ASP A 610 7.76 -10.42 32.45
N GLY A 611 7.77 -9.09 32.53
CA GLY A 611 8.37 -8.20 31.53
C GLY A 611 7.49 -7.94 30.31
N HIS A 612 6.19 -8.27 30.36
CA HIS A 612 5.25 -7.91 29.30
C HIS A 612 4.92 -6.41 29.41
N ALA A 613 5.12 -5.65 28.32
CA ALA A 613 4.79 -4.23 28.26
C ALA A 613 3.52 -4.01 27.42
N LEU A 614 2.49 -3.38 28.01
CA LEU A 614 1.17 -3.21 27.41
C LEU A 614 0.79 -1.74 27.28
N MET A 615 0.42 -1.30 26.07
CA MET A 615 0.12 0.09 25.79
C MET A 615 -1.23 0.24 25.10
N ASP A 616 -1.99 1.28 25.45
CA ASP A 616 -3.21 1.62 24.71
C ASP A 616 -2.83 2.14 23.31
N ARG A 617 -3.39 1.49 22.28
CA ARG A 617 -3.09 1.82 20.88
C ARG A 617 -3.42 3.28 20.54
N SER A 618 -4.45 3.86 21.17
CA SER A 618 -4.90 5.22 20.87
C SER A 618 -3.94 6.32 21.34
N VAL A 619 -3.10 6.05 22.34
CA VAL A 619 -2.15 7.02 22.90
C VAL A 619 -0.74 6.90 22.31
N LEU A 620 -0.49 5.88 21.48
CA LEU A 620 0.80 5.63 20.85
C LEU A 620 1.32 6.84 20.06
N PRO A 621 0.55 7.52 19.19
CA PRO A 621 1.08 8.65 18.43
C PRO A 621 1.52 9.81 19.31
N SER A 622 0.73 10.13 20.35
CA SER A 622 1.09 11.19 21.31
C SER A 622 2.30 10.83 22.18
N ALA A 623 2.49 9.54 22.49
CA ALA A 623 3.62 9.09 23.28
C ALA A 623 4.94 9.06 22.49
N VAL A 624 4.89 8.82 21.16
CA VAL A 624 6.07 8.88 20.29
C VAL A 624 6.56 10.32 20.09
N TYR A 625 5.64 11.26 19.90
CA TYR A 625 5.98 12.64 19.49
C TYR A 625 5.79 13.68 20.59
N GLY A 626 5.38 13.29 21.80
CA GLY A 626 5.06 14.18 22.93
C GLY A 626 3.85 15.12 22.72
N ARG A 627 3.33 15.21 21.49
CA ARG A 627 2.17 15.99 21.05
C ARG A 627 1.42 15.22 19.98
N ARG A 628 0.25 15.72 19.57
CA ARG A 628 -0.51 15.12 18.46
C ARG A 628 0.27 15.28 17.14
N PRO A 629 0.73 14.20 16.49
CA PRO A 629 1.53 14.30 15.27
C PRO A 629 0.67 14.57 14.03
N ALA A 630 1.34 14.80 12.89
CA ALA A 630 0.66 14.90 11.60
C ALA A 630 -0.07 13.59 11.25
N ARG A 631 -1.12 13.67 10.43
CA ARG A 631 -1.94 12.50 10.07
C ARG A 631 -1.13 11.41 9.35
N SER A 632 -0.14 11.79 8.53
CA SER A 632 0.77 10.84 7.85
C SER A 632 1.61 10.06 8.87
N GLN A 633 2.27 10.75 9.80
CA GLN A 633 3.04 10.11 10.87
C GLN A 633 2.19 9.18 11.74
N ALA A 634 0.93 9.54 12.03
CA ALA A 634 0.01 8.68 12.75
C ALA A 634 -0.35 7.41 11.93
N ALA A 635 -0.58 7.56 10.63
CA ALA A 635 -0.87 6.44 9.73
C ALA A 635 0.34 5.49 9.58
N ASP A 636 1.55 6.03 9.50
CA ASP A 636 2.79 5.25 9.42
C ASP A 636 2.99 4.40 10.68
N LEU A 637 2.68 4.97 11.86
CA LEU A 637 2.70 4.22 13.13
C LEU A 637 1.61 3.14 13.15
N ASP A 638 0.40 3.43 12.64
CA ASP A 638 -0.68 2.43 12.58
C ASP A 638 -0.37 1.28 11.61
N SER A 639 0.26 1.56 10.47
CA SER A 639 0.75 0.55 9.53
C SER A 639 1.83 -0.31 10.20
N ALA A 640 2.79 0.32 10.87
CA ALA A 640 3.83 -0.39 11.61
C ALA A 640 3.25 -1.28 12.73
N VAL A 641 2.22 -0.83 13.45
CA VAL A 641 1.51 -1.67 14.44
C VAL A 641 0.86 -2.87 13.76
N ALA A 642 0.18 -2.69 12.62
CA ALA A 642 -0.46 -3.78 11.90
C ALA A 642 0.56 -4.83 11.42
N GLU A 643 1.69 -4.40 10.88
CA GLU A 643 2.80 -5.28 10.49
C GLU A 643 3.37 -6.05 11.67
N LEU A 644 3.68 -5.36 12.79
CA LEU A 644 4.23 -5.99 13.99
C LEU A 644 3.26 -7.00 14.63
N LEU A 645 1.95 -6.76 14.53
CA LEU A 645 0.92 -7.72 14.94
C LEU A 645 0.86 -8.94 14.00
N ALA A 646 0.95 -8.72 12.69
CA ALA A 646 0.96 -9.80 11.68
C ALA A 646 2.19 -10.72 11.84
N GLU A 647 3.34 -10.12 12.15
CA GLU A 647 4.60 -10.83 12.43
C GLU A 647 4.67 -11.42 13.85
N ARG A 648 3.65 -11.17 14.69
CA ARG A 648 3.57 -11.63 16.08
C ARG A 648 4.71 -11.11 16.98
N LEU A 649 5.29 -9.97 16.62
CA LEU A 649 6.24 -9.22 17.46
C LEU A 649 5.51 -8.36 18.50
N LEU A 650 4.27 -7.99 18.21
CA LEU A 650 3.30 -7.47 19.17
C LEU A 650 2.10 -8.42 19.28
N GLU A 651 1.42 -8.39 20.42
CA GLU A 651 0.17 -9.11 20.64
C GLU A 651 -1.00 -8.15 20.94
N PRO A 652 -2.20 -8.42 20.41
CA PRO A 652 -3.38 -7.67 20.80
C PRO A 652 -3.85 -8.15 22.18
N ALA A 653 -4.23 -7.20 23.03
CA ALA A 653 -4.80 -7.48 24.34
C ALA A 653 -5.99 -6.55 24.62
N LEU A 654 -6.84 -6.93 25.56
CA LEU A 654 -7.93 -6.10 26.06
C LEU A 654 -7.60 -5.64 27.47
N GLY A 655 -7.73 -4.34 27.72
CA GLY A 655 -7.61 -3.75 29.04
C GLY A 655 -8.83 -2.91 29.38
N SER A 656 -8.77 -2.25 30.52
CA SER A 656 -9.75 -1.24 30.91
C SER A 656 -9.07 0.05 31.35
N ARG A 657 -9.82 1.15 31.40
CA ARG A 657 -9.33 2.44 31.87
C ARG A 657 -10.17 2.92 33.04
N ASP A 658 -9.52 3.32 34.13
CA ASP A 658 -10.21 3.87 35.30
C ASP A 658 -10.61 5.34 35.12
N ALA A 659 -11.28 5.90 36.12
CA ALA A 659 -11.77 7.29 36.10
C ALA A 659 -10.65 8.33 36.04
N TRP A 660 -9.40 7.97 36.41
CA TRP A 660 -8.22 8.82 36.33
C TRP A 660 -7.43 8.62 35.04
N GLY A 661 -7.95 7.81 34.12
CA GLY A 661 -7.33 7.54 32.83
C GLY A 661 -6.20 6.52 32.89
N GLN A 662 -5.98 5.82 34.00
CA GLN A 662 -4.92 4.81 34.10
C GLN A 662 -5.37 3.48 33.46
N PRO A 663 -4.53 2.84 32.61
CA PRO A 663 -4.84 1.55 32.01
C PRO A 663 -4.64 0.41 33.02
N HIS A 664 -5.53 -0.58 33.00
CA HIS A 664 -5.48 -1.81 33.79
C HIS A 664 -5.51 -3.04 32.87
N PHE A 665 -4.71 -4.05 33.21
CA PHE A 665 -4.71 -5.36 32.55
C PHE A 665 -4.57 -6.47 33.61
N PRO A 666 -5.44 -7.51 33.60
CA PRO A 666 -6.64 -7.70 32.75
C PRO A 666 -7.74 -6.62 32.97
N PRO A 667 -8.77 -6.55 32.10
CA PRO A 667 -9.83 -5.54 32.24
C PRO A 667 -10.62 -5.75 33.53
N ARG A 668 -10.99 -4.66 34.21
CA ARG A 668 -11.78 -4.68 35.45
C ARG A 668 -13.26 -4.39 35.16
N ASP A 669 -14.15 -5.06 35.90
CA ASP A 669 -15.60 -4.86 35.79
C ASP A 669 -16.00 -3.41 36.10
N GLY A 670 -16.93 -2.88 35.30
CA GLY A 670 -17.45 -1.51 35.43
C GLY A 670 -16.54 -0.40 34.86
N GLN A 671 -15.36 -0.73 34.33
CA GLN A 671 -14.45 0.22 33.68
C GLN A 671 -14.57 0.19 32.15
N ARG A 672 -14.23 1.29 31.48
CA ARG A 672 -14.26 1.36 30.00
C ARG A 672 -13.20 0.45 29.39
N THR A 673 -13.62 -0.51 28.57
CA THR A 673 -12.71 -1.40 27.83
C THR A 673 -11.91 -0.62 26.77
N ILE A 674 -10.62 -0.92 26.65
CA ILE A 674 -9.68 -0.32 25.71
C ILE A 674 -8.88 -1.42 24.99
N LEU A 675 -8.45 -1.11 23.75
CA LEU A 675 -7.58 -1.98 22.98
C LEU A 675 -6.13 -1.72 23.37
N LEU A 676 -5.43 -2.78 23.79
CA LEU A 676 -4.02 -2.75 24.13
C LEU A 676 -3.20 -3.45 23.05
N ILE A 677 -1.98 -2.94 22.83
CA ILE A 677 -0.92 -3.61 22.10
C ILE A 677 0.20 -3.98 23.08
N GLY A 678 0.65 -5.22 23.04
CA GLY A 678 1.58 -5.79 24.01
C GLY A 678 2.87 -6.26 23.37
N TYR A 679 4.01 -5.95 23.99
CA TYR A 679 5.29 -6.61 23.71
C TYR A 679 5.56 -7.66 24.77
N ARG A 680 5.59 -8.94 24.37
CA ARG A 680 5.91 -10.05 25.26
C ARG A 680 7.33 -10.58 24.95
N PRO A 681 8.28 -10.55 25.89
CA PRO A 681 9.56 -11.21 25.70
C PRO A 681 9.36 -12.73 25.53
N ALA A 682 10.08 -13.36 24.61
CA ALA A 682 9.96 -14.79 24.32
C ALA A 682 10.15 -15.64 25.60
N ARG A 683 9.26 -16.62 25.82
CA ARG A 683 9.22 -17.41 27.07
C ARG A 683 10.42 -18.38 27.18
N PRO A 684 11.14 -18.44 28.32
CA PRO A 684 11.82 -19.66 28.74
C PRO A 684 10.78 -20.74 29.08
N ARG A 685 10.98 -21.97 28.59
CA ARG A 685 10.15 -23.14 28.93
C ARG A 685 10.29 -23.46 30.41
N VAL A 686 9.19 -23.39 31.16
CA VAL A 686 8.98 -24.26 32.33
C VAL A 686 8.34 -25.55 31.80
N ILE A 687 9.03 -26.69 31.94
CA ILE A 687 8.58 -28.01 31.47
C ILE A 687 7.68 -28.67 32.53
N ARG A 688 6.48 -29.11 32.10
CA ARG A 688 5.89 -30.50 32.19
C ARG A 688 4.35 -30.46 32.29
N PRO A 689 3.59 -31.55 32.02
CA PRO A 689 3.80 -32.70 31.11
C PRO A 689 2.52 -33.10 30.28
N TRP A 690 2.70 -33.70 29.08
CA TRP A 690 1.75 -34.49 28.24
C TRP A 690 0.39 -33.91 27.75
N GLY A 691 0.13 -34.01 26.43
CA GLY A 691 -1.22 -34.22 25.85
C GLY A 691 -1.54 -33.56 24.48
N GLY A 692 -1.73 -34.39 23.44
CA GLY A 692 -2.51 -34.17 22.19
C GLY A 692 -1.93 -33.19 21.16
N GLY A 693 -1.61 -33.55 19.91
CA GLY A 693 -2.51 -34.07 18.85
C GLY A 693 -3.40 -32.92 18.34
N GLU A 694 -3.42 -32.48 17.08
CA GLU A 694 -3.47 -33.23 15.83
C GLU A 694 -3.30 -32.23 14.61
N PRO A 695 -3.69 -32.50 13.34
CA PRO A 695 -2.78 -32.65 12.21
C PRO A 695 -2.90 -31.58 11.09
N GLY A 696 -2.04 -31.72 10.09
CA GLY A 696 -1.97 -30.88 8.90
C GLY A 696 -3.15 -31.00 7.94
N GLY A 697 -3.33 -29.95 7.14
CA GLY A 697 -4.21 -29.92 5.98
C GLY A 697 -3.41 -29.60 4.73
N GLU A 698 -3.00 -30.64 4.01
CA GLU A 698 -2.53 -30.55 2.63
C GLU A 698 -3.70 -30.21 1.70
N GLY A 699 -3.49 -29.22 0.83
CA GLY A 699 -4.46 -28.77 -0.15
C GLY A 699 -4.69 -29.79 -1.26
N LEU A 700 -5.94 -30.26 -1.38
CA LEU A 700 -6.40 -31.08 -2.50
C LEU A 700 -6.63 -30.18 -3.75
N ARG A 701 -5.73 -30.28 -4.73
CA ARG A 701 -6.00 -29.90 -6.13
C ARG A 701 -6.58 -31.10 -6.87
N GLY A 702 -7.69 -30.95 -7.58
CA GLY A 702 -8.13 -32.03 -8.48
C GLY A 702 -9.45 -31.95 -9.24
N ALA A 703 -10.26 -30.89 -9.16
CA ALA A 703 -11.48 -30.77 -9.96
C ALA A 703 -11.68 -29.33 -10.43
N GLN A 704 -11.87 -29.12 -11.74
CA GLN A 704 -12.16 -27.81 -12.31
C GLN A 704 -13.68 -27.65 -12.42
N PHE A 705 -14.25 -26.84 -11.52
CA PHE A 705 -15.66 -26.47 -11.57
C PHE A 705 -15.88 -25.43 -12.67
N VAL A 706 -16.81 -25.70 -13.59
CA VAL A 706 -17.24 -24.76 -14.63
C VAL A 706 -18.56 -24.14 -14.19
N ALA A 707 -18.53 -22.83 -13.91
CA ALA A 707 -19.72 -22.06 -13.58
C ALA A 707 -20.71 -21.99 -14.76
N GLY A 708 -22.00 -21.88 -14.44
CA GLY A 708 -23.02 -21.62 -15.45
C GLY A 708 -22.76 -20.27 -16.14
N HIS A 709 -22.92 -20.22 -17.47
CA HIS A 709 -22.58 -19.04 -18.26
C HIS A 709 -23.47 -18.87 -19.50
N LEU A 710 -23.57 -17.63 -19.98
CA LEU A 710 -24.23 -17.31 -21.24
C LEU A 710 -23.30 -17.53 -22.43
N ARG A 711 -23.86 -18.11 -23.50
CA ARG A 711 -23.16 -18.34 -24.76
C ARG A 711 -23.97 -17.77 -25.93
N ARG A 712 -23.31 -17.07 -26.85
CA ARG A 712 -23.91 -16.57 -28.08
C ARG A 712 -24.18 -17.71 -29.06
N LEU A 713 -25.37 -17.73 -29.65
CA LEU A 713 -25.73 -18.69 -30.68
C LEU A 713 -25.26 -18.22 -32.06
N ARG A 714 -25.01 -19.19 -32.95
CA ARG A 714 -24.80 -18.87 -34.36
C ARG A 714 -26.10 -18.31 -34.96
N PRO A 715 -26.01 -17.39 -35.95
CA PRO A 715 -27.20 -16.85 -36.61
C PRO A 715 -28.18 -17.94 -37.05
N GLY A 716 -29.47 -17.73 -36.78
CA GLY A 716 -30.54 -18.66 -37.14
C GLY A 716 -30.74 -19.87 -36.20
N ARG A 717 -29.98 -19.98 -35.11
CA ARG A 717 -30.22 -21.00 -34.06
C ARG A 717 -31.04 -20.42 -32.91
N LEU A 718 -31.90 -21.25 -32.32
CA LEU A 718 -32.72 -20.90 -31.15
C LEU A 718 -32.33 -21.79 -29.95
N PRO A 719 -32.39 -21.26 -28.71
CA PRO A 719 -32.17 -22.06 -27.50
C PRO A 719 -33.35 -23.00 -27.27
N SER A 720 -33.08 -24.17 -26.68
CA SER A 720 -34.15 -25.11 -26.29
C SER A 720 -34.92 -24.63 -25.07
N ASP A 721 -36.15 -25.12 -24.89
CA ASP A 721 -36.97 -24.79 -23.70
C ASP A 721 -36.29 -25.21 -22.40
N VAL A 722 -35.49 -26.28 -22.43
CA VAL A 722 -34.67 -26.74 -21.30
C VAL A 722 -33.62 -25.68 -20.94
N GLN A 723 -32.97 -25.07 -21.93
CA GLN A 723 -31.96 -24.02 -21.70
C GLN A 723 -32.60 -22.72 -21.20
N ARG A 724 -33.79 -22.37 -21.70
CA ARG A 724 -34.58 -21.24 -21.18
C ARG A 724 -34.98 -21.46 -19.72
N ALA A 725 -35.48 -22.65 -19.38
CA ALA A 725 -35.82 -23.01 -18.00
C ALA A 725 -34.61 -23.00 -17.07
N ALA A 726 -33.47 -23.54 -17.52
CA ALA A 726 -32.21 -23.51 -16.78
C ALA A 726 -31.73 -22.07 -16.51
N PHE A 727 -31.89 -21.15 -17.47
CA PHE A 727 -31.58 -19.73 -17.27
C PHE A 727 -32.49 -19.07 -16.23
N ARG A 728 -33.80 -19.35 -16.25
CA ARG A 728 -34.74 -18.84 -15.22
C ARG A 728 -34.39 -19.34 -13.82
N GLU A 729 -34.02 -20.62 -13.69
CA GLU A 729 -33.52 -21.17 -12.42
C GLU A 729 -32.22 -20.49 -11.98
N HIS A 730 -31.28 -20.25 -12.89
CA HIS A 730 -30.06 -19.51 -12.60
C HIS A 730 -30.34 -18.11 -12.06
N CYS A 731 -31.26 -17.35 -12.68
CA CYS A 731 -31.67 -16.03 -12.20
C CYS A 731 -32.26 -16.09 -10.78
N ARG A 732 -33.11 -17.08 -10.48
CA ARG A 732 -33.67 -17.29 -9.14
C ARG A 732 -32.58 -17.54 -8.09
N ARG A 733 -31.55 -18.34 -8.40
CA ARG A 733 -30.42 -18.58 -7.48
C ARG A 733 -29.56 -17.34 -7.23
N LEU A 734 -29.54 -16.39 -8.17
CA LEU A 734 -28.90 -15.09 -8.01
C LEU A 734 -29.76 -14.09 -7.20
N GLY A 735 -30.92 -14.52 -6.70
CA GLY A 735 -31.84 -13.67 -5.93
C GLY A 735 -32.67 -12.71 -6.79
N LYS A 736 -32.76 -12.95 -8.11
CA LYS A 736 -33.59 -12.14 -9.02
C LYS A 736 -35.04 -12.66 -9.03
N ALA A 737 -36.00 -11.74 -9.13
CA ALA A 737 -37.44 -12.03 -9.16
C ALA A 737 -37.86 -12.82 -10.41
N ASP A 738 -39.05 -13.42 -10.40
CA ASP A 738 -39.59 -14.09 -11.59
C ASP A 738 -39.87 -13.09 -12.73
N GLY A 739 -39.54 -13.45 -13.97
CA GLY A 739 -39.75 -12.62 -15.16
C GLY A 739 -38.52 -12.45 -16.08
N TRP A 740 -37.33 -12.87 -15.65
CA TRP A 740 -36.14 -12.87 -16.48
C TRP A 740 -36.19 -13.98 -17.54
N GLU A 741 -35.99 -13.61 -18.80
CA GLU A 741 -35.98 -14.54 -19.93
C GLU A 741 -34.64 -14.47 -20.67
N LEU A 742 -34.29 -15.57 -21.35
CA LEU A 742 -33.03 -15.69 -22.07
C LEU A 742 -33.00 -14.68 -23.24
N PRO A 743 -31.95 -13.83 -23.35
CA PRO A 743 -31.85 -12.83 -24.42
C PRO A 743 -31.89 -13.45 -25.82
N TYR A 744 -32.43 -12.70 -26.78
CA TYR A 744 -32.46 -13.14 -28.18
C TYR A 744 -31.05 -13.41 -28.72
N GLY A 745 -30.86 -14.56 -29.36
CA GLY A 745 -29.55 -14.95 -29.92
C GLY A 745 -28.58 -15.59 -28.93
N TYR A 746 -29.01 -15.88 -27.70
CA TYR A 746 -28.18 -16.52 -26.67
C TYR A 746 -28.69 -17.91 -26.28
N THR A 747 -27.85 -18.67 -25.57
CA THR A 747 -28.19 -19.90 -24.85
C THR A 747 -27.49 -19.93 -23.50
N PHE A 748 -28.01 -20.72 -22.56
CA PHE A 748 -27.39 -20.91 -21.25
C PHE A 748 -26.69 -22.27 -21.17
N VAL A 749 -25.47 -22.29 -20.61
CA VAL A 749 -24.69 -23.50 -20.32
C VAL A 749 -24.73 -23.73 -18.81
N THR A 750 -25.22 -24.89 -18.38
CA THR A 750 -25.34 -25.23 -16.96
C THR A 750 -23.99 -25.56 -16.33
N GLU A 751 -23.90 -25.30 -15.02
CA GLU A 751 -22.73 -25.64 -14.22
C GLU A 751 -22.41 -27.14 -14.27
N HIS A 752 -21.13 -27.48 -14.34
CA HIS A 752 -20.67 -28.87 -14.33
C HIS A 752 -19.20 -28.96 -13.89
N THR A 753 -18.81 -30.10 -13.34
CA THR A 753 -17.42 -30.38 -12.98
C THR A 753 -16.74 -31.11 -14.13
N ARG A 754 -15.63 -30.58 -14.66
CA ARG A 754 -14.80 -31.30 -15.62
C ARG A 754 -13.80 -32.19 -14.88
N GLY A 755 -13.86 -33.49 -15.14
CA GLY A 755 -12.74 -34.40 -14.91
C GLY A 755 -11.66 -34.17 -15.96
N ARG A 756 -10.39 -34.30 -15.58
CA ARG A 756 -9.27 -34.24 -16.52
C ARG A 756 -9.25 -35.42 -17.46
#